data_AF-C6Y2D0-F1
#
_entry.id   AF-C6Y2D0-F1
#
_cell.length_a   1.000
_cell.length_b   1.000
_cell.length_c   1.000
_cell.angle_alpha   90.00
_cell.angle_beta   90.00
_cell.angle_gamma   90.00
#
_symmetry.space_group_name_H-M   'P 1'
#
loop_
_entity.id
_entity.type
_entity.pdbx_description
1 polymer ?
#
loop_
_entity_poly.entity_id
_entity_poly.type
_entity_poly.pdbx_seq_one_letter_code
_entity_poly.pdbx_strand_id
1 'polypeptide(L)'
;MAFSEIFVVISNADAGVGTLREALTKAASNGIAEKDYIHFNLSGNTEADRTITLATALPYISSNLVIDGTTQPGNSFGVSNAKVVLQPQNSSSPYNAFVLIDIDGFEIYGFYVRDFMGPILNGPTQSIYSISAVLYVENARNIQIGAPGKGNVFVNNGLILSTLYVSLKTGVGVPPMGVENLKVYSNFFGFEPDGKTFRGTPRGYLGGIDLAYCKGIIEIGGKEDSKRNIFGNGTHYISGKNTTPDKYFPTEFLIENNYFGYSVNGDPVLLPNFNGSTINAVHFSLSGYIGYTAYAPYSFKILNNKIQGSHSIMIEDVLGQIILQGNVIKREALPNNPSYKPFFWLFTKDIVKIGGLLPGEANSIENGQLMLDAVKSLLVQRNSLYCVDIRLGEEVYNGPVNLLPHIEITNVSAGSVSGTATPNSKIELFWDDDCEKCHPLTYFATVTADENGLWKFEGAIERGVIASATYNGFTSQFTITYNNQYAQILHSSCGEANGSIIGQRYKNAGGYEWRNEAEEIVGSDADISGLLPGKYVLSVLNGSCTQRFTFTILDGTPKFNTSSVYKINPSCGISNGAITNLSINYNGINYSVKWYDQEGKIRGTDYNLRNVEAGTYHAEVTYNNCTVKSPYYTLSNQTGPNIDQSAPDIKGSLCNSPTGSIKNLAVTGSGTLIYKWKNAAGQLVGSSSELLDVPAGSYTLEVKDGSACPALVSAPIMVPEINGVTVNTANKVIGKAACNTSNGSITGIIVAGATSYQWIDAGNTPVANTLNLTGMPAGKYRLVASNATCNKTSEELTIELVQTTKDYATTKVSTSATCALNNGKIEAIFTKDQPAACFWKNNAGVVVGHSRILENQGPGTYDLYAIDDLGCEHLLQQYSIGNISGATINRNLEQITNDQCGLGRGRIKAPGLTGGQLPYFYQWKDKDGHVIGSNAVLDGLKAGDYQLTIGDALDCSRQIIPYSIENESSTLPVPVVNDVKICSSGNALIQVQQAQNGTYVLYNANGTLIAQNITGAFNVEIKESQHFSIVLRQGTCESLAASAKITIENDGIGVFANAFSPNGDGHNDEWLIPGMQSYPEATIAIYNRYGHKVFESTGYKTPFNGRWNGAELPVGTYYYIIDLKRGCGLQKGSLSIIR
;
A
#
# COMPACT_ATOMS: atom_id res chain seq x y z
N MET A 1 39.64 36.50 11.18
CA MET A 1 38.38 37.07 10.67
C MET A 1 38.09 36.31 9.38
N ALA A 2 37.01 35.55 9.33
CA ALA A 2 36.59 34.90 8.10
C ALA A 2 35.89 35.96 7.24
N PHE A 3 36.28 36.08 5.97
CA PHE A 3 35.63 36.93 4.99
C PHE A 3 35.24 36.03 3.81
N SER A 4 34.08 36.29 3.21
CA SER A 4 33.67 35.63 1.96
C SER A 4 34.67 35.96 0.85
N GLU A 5 35.23 34.95 0.20
CA GLU A 5 36.21 35.10 -0.88
C GLU A 5 35.75 34.48 -2.20
N ILE A 6 36.23 35.04 -3.33
CA ILE A 6 35.98 34.52 -4.67
C ILE A 6 37.29 33.97 -5.24
N PHE A 7 37.34 32.66 -5.46
CA PHE A 7 38.45 31.98 -6.11
C PHE A 7 38.13 31.76 -7.60
N VAL A 8 39.04 32.17 -8.49
CA VAL A 8 38.84 32.00 -9.94
C VAL A 8 39.75 30.88 -10.48
N VAL A 9 39.14 29.84 -11.04
CA VAL A 9 39.81 28.75 -11.73
C VAL A 9 40.14 29.18 -13.15
N ILE A 10 41.43 29.24 -13.48
CA ILE A 10 41.95 29.70 -14.78
C ILE A 10 42.72 28.62 -15.55
N SER A 11 42.97 27.47 -14.91
CA SER A 11 43.69 26.33 -15.48
C SER A 11 42.83 25.07 -15.46
N ASN A 12 42.81 24.35 -16.57
CA ASN A 12 42.09 23.07 -16.71
C ASN A 12 42.94 21.85 -16.29
N ALA A 13 44.15 22.07 -15.77
CA ALA A 13 45.01 21.02 -15.23
C ALA A 13 44.44 20.43 -13.91
N ASP A 14 44.81 19.18 -13.59
CA ASP A 14 44.37 18.47 -12.37
C ASP A 14 44.88 19.13 -11.06
N ALA A 15 46.07 19.73 -11.08
CA ALA A 15 46.71 20.33 -9.92
C ALA A 15 47.66 21.48 -10.30
N GLY A 16 48.00 22.32 -9.32
CA GLY A 16 48.87 23.48 -9.50
C GLY A 16 48.11 24.81 -9.42
N VAL A 17 48.82 25.90 -9.69
CA VAL A 17 48.27 27.26 -9.58
C VAL A 17 47.14 27.49 -10.59
N GLY A 18 46.05 28.10 -10.14
CA GLY A 18 44.87 28.41 -10.93
C GLY A 18 43.92 27.24 -11.19
N THR A 19 44.15 26.07 -10.57
CA THR A 19 43.32 24.87 -10.78
C THR A 19 42.14 24.79 -9.79
N LEU A 20 41.14 23.98 -10.14
CA LEU A 20 40.01 23.69 -9.24
C LEU A 20 40.47 23.11 -7.89
N ARG A 21 41.50 22.26 -7.91
CA ARG A 21 42.08 21.67 -6.70
C ARG A 21 42.68 22.72 -5.76
N GLU A 22 43.38 23.71 -6.30
CA GLU A 22 43.90 24.82 -5.51
C GLU A 22 42.76 25.67 -4.93
N ALA A 23 41.75 26.00 -5.74
CA ALA A 23 40.59 26.78 -5.30
C ALA A 23 39.84 26.10 -4.14
N LEU A 24 39.59 24.79 -4.24
CA LEU A 24 38.97 24.00 -3.16
C LEU A 24 39.83 23.99 -1.88
N THR A 25 41.16 23.89 -2.05
CA THR A 25 42.09 23.91 -0.90
C THR A 25 42.07 25.26 -0.19
N LYS A 26 42.02 26.38 -0.95
CA LYS A 26 41.94 27.73 -0.39
C LYS A 26 40.60 27.98 0.30
N ALA A 27 39.49 27.59 -0.33
CA ALA A 27 38.16 27.70 0.29
C ALA A 27 38.07 26.91 1.61
N ALA A 28 38.66 25.70 1.67
CA ALA A 28 38.71 24.93 2.90
C ALA A 28 39.49 25.65 4.02
N SER A 29 40.47 26.49 3.68
CA SER A 29 41.26 27.26 4.66
C SER A 29 40.54 28.48 5.25
N ASN A 30 39.49 28.98 4.60
CA ASN A 30 38.67 30.10 5.08
C ASN A 30 37.63 29.70 6.15
N GLY A 31 37.35 28.40 6.29
CA GLY A 31 36.45 27.85 7.31
C GLY A 31 34.96 27.85 6.89
N ILE A 32 34.05 27.81 7.86
CA ILE A 32 32.59 27.63 7.63
C ILE A 32 31.73 28.87 7.94
N ALA A 33 32.35 29.96 8.42
CA ALA A 33 31.62 31.11 8.97
C ALA A 33 30.95 31.97 7.87
N GLU A 34 31.60 32.11 6.73
CA GLU A 34 31.12 32.85 5.56
C GLU A 34 31.10 31.92 4.34
N LYS A 35 30.26 32.22 3.36
CA LYS A 35 30.14 31.45 2.12
C LYS A 35 31.17 31.90 1.10
N ASP A 36 32.01 30.98 0.63
CA ASP A 36 32.98 31.21 -0.44
C ASP A 36 32.40 30.89 -1.82
N TYR A 37 33.05 31.42 -2.86
CA TYR A 37 32.64 31.23 -4.24
C TYR A 37 33.82 30.76 -5.10
N ILE A 38 33.60 29.72 -5.90
CA ILE A 38 34.52 29.28 -6.96
C ILE A 38 33.91 29.62 -8.31
N HIS A 39 34.57 30.53 -9.02
CA HIS A 39 34.25 30.95 -10.39
C HIS A 39 35.25 30.37 -11.39
N PHE A 40 34.89 30.39 -12.67
CA PHE A 40 35.70 29.81 -13.76
C PHE A 40 35.99 30.87 -14.82
N ASN A 41 37.23 30.87 -15.30
CA ASN A 41 37.72 31.65 -16.43
C ASN A 41 38.85 30.88 -17.15
N LEU A 42 38.58 29.63 -17.50
CA LEU A 42 39.46 28.77 -18.27
C LEU A 42 39.72 29.38 -19.65
N SER A 43 40.97 29.29 -20.12
CA SER A 43 41.37 29.80 -21.44
C SER A 43 40.77 28.96 -22.56
N GLY A 44 40.08 29.59 -23.51
CA GLY A 44 39.56 28.93 -24.70
C GLY A 44 38.04 28.74 -24.71
N ASN A 45 37.52 28.29 -25.85
CA ASN A 45 36.08 28.24 -26.14
C ASN A 45 35.59 26.87 -26.61
N THR A 46 36.48 25.90 -26.76
CA THR A 46 36.10 24.53 -27.11
C THR A 46 35.73 23.72 -25.85
N GLU A 47 35.04 22.60 -26.04
CA GLU A 47 34.79 21.65 -24.94
C GLU A 47 36.10 21.17 -24.31
N ALA A 48 37.11 20.85 -25.13
CA ALA A 48 38.43 20.39 -24.68
C ALA A 48 39.15 21.44 -23.82
N ASP A 49 39.13 22.71 -24.22
CA ASP A 49 39.71 23.81 -23.47
C ASP A 49 39.12 23.95 -22.06
N ARG A 50 37.83 23.62 -21.93
CA ARG A 50 37.04 23.76 -20.69
C ARG A 50 36.83 22.43 -19.97
N THR A 51 37.59 21.40 -20.34
CA THR A 51 37.55 20.08 -19.71
C THR A 51 38.63 19.96 -18.65
N ILE A 52 38.22 19.80 -17.40
CA ILE A 52 39.09 19.44 -16.28
C ILE A 52 39.12 17.92 -16.18
N THR A 53 40.27 17.32 -16.49
CA THR A 53 40.49 15.87 -16.38
C THR A 53 41.19 15.55 -15.06
N LEU A 54 40.47 14.89 -14.15
CA LEU A 54 41.01 14.52 -12.83
C LEU A 54 41.88 13.28 -12.95
N ALA A 55 43.13 13.37 -12.47
CA ALA A 55 44.01 12.21 -12.33
C ALA A 55 43.81 11.51 -10.97
N THR A 56 43.41 12.27 -9.94
CA THR A 56 43.16 11.79 -8.58
C THR A 56 41.93 12.46 -7.97
N ALA A 57 41.38 11.89 -6.90
CA ALA A 57 40.24 12.46 -6.18
C ALA A 57 40.49 13.93 -5.78
N LEU A 58 39.47 14.78 -5.89
CA LEU A 58 39.53 16.16 -5.38
C LEU A 58 39.59 16.16 -3.84
N PRO A 59 40.14 17.23 -3.21
CA PRO A 59 40.08 17.40 -1.76
C PRO A 59 38.64 17.38 -1.24
N TYR A 60 38.44 16.94 0.00
CA TYR A 60 37.13 16.97 0.64
C TYR A 60 36.66 18.41 0.81
N ILE A 61 35.36 18.62 0.60
CA ILE A 61 34.72 19.93 0.76
C ILE A 61 34.16 20.01 2.18
N SER A 62 34.70 20.93 2.97
CA SER A 62 34.34 21.14 4.38
C SER A 62 34.05 22.60 4.74
N SER A 63 33.98 23.51 3.76
CA SER A 63 33.63 24.93 3.92
C SER A 63 32.29 25.25 3.25
N ASN A 64 31.58 26.27 3.72
CA ASN A 64 30.36 26.76 3.09
C ASN A 64 30.71 27.34 1.71
N LEU A 65 30.20 26.76 0.62
CA LEU A 65 30.79 26.95 -0.71
C LEU A 65 29.76 26.91 -1.84
N VAL A 66 29.92 27.84 -2.80
CA VAL A 66 29.27 27.80 -4.12
C VAL A 66 30.32 27.51 -5.19
N ILE A 67 30.10 26.48 -6.00
CA ILE A 67 30.91 26.19 -7.20
C ILE A 67 30.07 26.49 -8.42
N ASP A 68 30.38 27.57 -9.12
CA ASP A 68 29.55 28.08 -10.22
C ASP A 68 30.27 28.04 -11.58
N GLY A 69 30.12 26.91 -12.27
CA GLY A 69 30.62 26.72 -13.63
C GLY A 69 29.97 27.66 -14.66
N THR A 70 28.80 28.25 -14.37
CA THR A 70 28.13 29.17 -15.31
C THR A 70 28.86 30.51 -15.47
N THR A 71 29.75 30.83 -14.52
CA THR A 71 30.63 32.01 -14.56
C THR A 71 31.68 31.93 -15.66
N GLN A 72 31.98 30.73 -16.17
CA GLN A 72 32.84 30.54 -17.33
C GLN A 72 32.34 31.40 -18.51
N PRO A 73 33.18 32.25 -19.12
CA PRO A 73 32.80 33.02 -20.29
C PRO A 73 32.46 32.15 -21.50
N GLY A 74 31.61 32.65 -22.39
CA GLY A 74 31.20 32.00 -23.64
C GLY A 74 29.95 31.11 -23.53
N ASN A 75 29.67 30.37 -24.60
CA ASN A 75 28.43 29.60 -24.75
C ASN A 75 28.39 28.38 -23.83
N SER A 76 27.18 27.97 -23.46
CA SER A 76 26.93 26.70 -22.77
C SER A 76 27.00 25.51 -23.73
N PHE A 77 27.19 24.32 -23.15
CA PHE A 77 27.09 23.06 -23.84
C PHE A 77 25.60 22.75 -24.09
N GLY A 78 25.21 22.74 -25.37
CA GLY A 78 23.85 22.42 -25.80
C GLY A 78 22.78 23.36 -25.25
N VAL A 79 21.65 22.79 -24.82
CA VAL A 79 20.50 23.51 -24.24
C VAL A 79 20.56 23.59 -22.71
N SER A 80 21.53 22.91 -22.10
CA SER A 80 21.85 23.08 -20.68
C SER A 80 22.57 24.41 -20.42
N ASN A 81 22.74 24.76 -19.14
CA ASN A 81 23.58 25.91 -18.73
C ASN A 81 25.01 25.49 -18.38
N ALA A 82 25.40 24.24 -18.63
CA ALA A 82 26.72 23.75 -18.32
C ALA A 82 27.79 24.42 -19.21
N LYS A 83 28.92 24.81 -18.62
CA LYS A 83 30.04 25.46 -19.36
C LYS A 83 31.42 24.90 -19.02
N VAL A 84 31.51 24.06 -17.99
CA VAL A 84 32.74 23.40 -17.56
C VAL A 84 32.52 21.89 -17.58
N VAL A 85 33.45 21.14 -18.17
CA VAL A 85 33.39 19.67 -18.17
C VAL A 85 34.28 19.15 -17.05
N LEU A 86 33.77 18.16 -16.31
CA LEU A 86 34.54 17.42 -15.31
C LEU A 86 34.48 15.93 -15.62
N GLN A 87 35.64 15.29 -15.73
CA GLN A 87 35.76 13.86 -16.03
C GLN A 87 37.00 13.25 -15.34
N PRO A 88 37.00 11.93 -15.05
CA PRO A 88 38.22 11.25 -14.63
C PRO A 88 39.12 10.93 -15.83
N GLN A 89 40.42 10.74 -15.59
CA GLN A 89 41.37 10.29 -16.61
C GLN A 89 41.03 8.90 -17.16
N ASN A 90 40.43 8.04 -16.34
CA ASN A 90 39.91 6.72 -16.72
C ASN A 90 38.51 6.55 -16.10
N SER A 91 37.54 6.07 -16.88
CA SER A 91 36.18 5.86 -16.37
C SER A 91 36.07 4.83 -15.24
N SER A 92 37.06 3.96 -15.11
CA SER A 92 37.16 2.98 -14.02
C SER A 92 37.88 3.51 -12.76
N SER A 93 38.23 4.80 -12.71
CA SER A 93 38.92 5.40 -11.56
C SER A 93 38.09 5.31 -10.27
N PRO A 94 38.67 4.83 -9.14
CA PRO A 94 37.93 4.49 -7.93
C PRO A 94 37.71 5.69 -6.99
N TYR A 95 37.16 6.81 -7.50
CA TYR A 95 36.87 7.99 -6.68
C TYR A 95 35.60 8.74 -7.13
N ASN A 96 35.01 9.46 -6.19
CA ASN A 96 33.92 10.40 -6.46
C ASN A 96 34.46 11.69 -7.07
N ALA A 97 33.61 12.42 -7.81
CA ALA A 97 34.00 13.74 -8.32
C ALA A 97 34.14 14.75 -7.17
N PHE A 98 33.12 14.81 -6.31
CA PHE A 98 33.07 15.68 -5.14
C PHE A 98 32.66 14.89 -3.90
N VAL A 99 33.30 15.17 -2.78
CA VAL A 99 33.06 14.54 -1.48
C VAL A 99 32.79 15.64 -0.46
N LEU A 100 31.55 15.69 0.02
CA LEU A 100 31.06 16.68 0.98
C LEU A 100 30.89 16.02 2.34
N ILE A 101 31.59 16.52 3.35
CA ILE A 101 31.54 15.95 4.70
C ILE A 101 31.45 17.09 5.71
N ASP A 102 30.52 16.99 6.66
CA ASP A 102 30.37 17.93 7.78
C ASP A 102 30.07 19.39 7.33
N ILE A 103 29.29 19.57 6.25
CA ILE A 103 29.04 20.87 5.60
C ILE A 103 27.63 21.42 5.86
N ASP A 104 27.52 22.74 6.02
CA ASP A 104 26.26 23.49 6.10
C ASP A 104 26.28 24.61 5.05
N GLY A 105 25.54 24.40 3.96
CA GLY A 105 25.53 25.30 2.80
C GLY A 105 26.51 24.87 1.71
N PHE A 106 26.01 24.16 0.71
CA PHE A 106 26.78 23.86 -0.50
C PHE A 106 25.92 24.00 -1.75
N GLU A 107 26.47 24.62 -2.79
CA GLU A 107 25.79 24.85 -4.05
C GLU A 107 26.69 24.49 -5.24
N ILE A 108 26.17 23.75 -6.22
CA ILE A 108 26.92 23.41 -7.44
C ILE A 108 26.10 23.63 -8.73
N TYR A 109 26.71 24.34 -9.67
CA TYR A 109 26.06 24.85 -10.88
C TYR A 109 26.91 24.73 -12.14
N GLY A 110 26.26 24.56 -13.30
CA GLY A 110 26.89 24.76 -14.60
C GLY A 110 27.96 23.74 -15.01
N PHE A 111 27.93 22.52 -14.48
CA PHE A 111 28.86 21.46 -14.87
C PHE A 111 28.25 20.47 -15.86
N TYR A 112 29.08 19.99 -16.78
CA TYR A 112 28.88 18.75 -17.53
C TYR A 112 29.81 17.68 -16.96
N VAL A 113 29.27 16.84 -16.07
CA VAL A 113 30.02 15.80 -15.36
C VAL A 113 29.81 14.45 -16.03
N ARG A 114 30.91 13.78 -16.39
CA ARG A 114 30.83 12.51 -17.09
C ARG A 114 31.87 11.47 -16.71
N ASP A 115 31.51 10.23 -16.99
CA ASP A 115 32.40 9.07 -17.00
C ASP A 115 32.91 8.62 -15.61
N PHE A 116 32.30 9.04 -14.49
CA PHE A 116 32.66 8.55 -13.14
C PHE A 116 32.00 7.19 -12.83
N MET A 117 32.59 6.10 -13.30
CA MET A 117 32.03 4.73 -13.22
C MET A 117 32.85 3.72 -12.39
N GLY A 118 33.95 4.13 -11.76
CA GLY A 118 34.82 3.22 -11.04
C GLY A 118 34.22 2.70 -9.73
N PRO A 119 34.54 1.47 -9.31
CA PRO A 119 34.15 0.99 -7.99
C PRO A 119 34.89 1.78 -6.91
N ILE A 120 34.21 2.14 -5.82
CA ILE A 120 34.81 2.83 -4.66
C ILE A 120 34.94 1.85 -3.50
N LEU A 121 36.08 1.93 -2.82
CA LEU A 121 36.38 1.19 -1.60
C LEU A 121 36.04 2.06 -0.39
N ASN A 122 35.15 1.58 0.48
CA ASN A 122 34.72 2.34 1.65
C ASN A 122 35.67 2.13 2.86
N GLY A 123 36.06 3.22 3.51
CA GLY A 123 36.83 3.21 4.76
C GLY A 123 38.32 2.89 4.63
N PRO A 124 39.10 3.02 5.72
CA PRO A 124 40.54 2.75 5.71
C PRO A 124 40.88 1.26 5.53
N THR A 125 39.92 0.35 5.73
CA THR A 125 40.08 -1.12 5.56
C THR A 125 39.62 -1.66 4.21
N GLN A 126 39.06 -0.83 3.32
CA GLN A 126 38.68 -1.17 1.94
C GLN A 126 37.72 -2.39 1.80
N SER A 127 36.85 -2.65 2.77
CA SER A 127 36.13 -3.93 2.86
C SER A 127 34.78 -4.00 2.12
N ILE A 128 34.22 -2.87 1.65
CA ILE A 128 32.92 -2.82 0.97
C ILE A 128 33.07 -2.13 -0.39
N TYR A 129 32.69 -2.84 -1.45
CA TYR A 129 32.57 -2.28 -2.80
C TYR A 129 31.28 -1.48 -2.91
N SER A 130 31.41 -0.18 -3.17
CA SER A 130 30.30 0.68 -3.58
C SER A 130 30.50 1.19 -5.00
N ILE A 131 29.41 1.64 -5.57
CA ILE A 131 29.32 2.33 -6.86
C ILE A 131 29.78 3.78 -6.67
N SER A 132 30.59 4.31 -7.60
CA SER A 132 31.01 5.70 -7.54
C SER A 132 29.82 6.65 -7.61
N ALA A 133 29.89 7.74 -6.86
CA ALA A 133 28.98 8.86 -6.96
C ALA A 133 29.67 10.10 -7.54
N VAL A 134 28.93 10.95 -8.26
CA VAL A 134 29.43 12.28 -8.60
C VAL A 134 29.56 13.11 -7.33
N LEU A 135 28.49 13.14 -6.52
CA LEU A 135 28.42 13.80 -5.23
C LEU A 135 28.21 12.74 -4.14
N TYR A 136 29.26 12.48 -3.36
CA TYR A 136 29.11 11.78 -2.10
C TYR A 136 28.86 12.81 -0.99
N VAL A 137 27.78 12.64 -0.23
CA VAL A 137 27.37 13.60 0.79
C VAL A 137 27.15 12.90 2.12
N GLU A 138 27.86 13.37 3.14
CA GLU A 138 27.84 12.82 4.49
C GLU A 138 27.69 13.93 5.54
N ASN A 139 26.79 13.75 6.50
CA ASN A 139 26.60 14.65 7.65
C ASN A 139 26.48 16.12 7.24
N ALA A 140 25.59 16.40 6.28
CA ALA A 140 25.53 17.67 5.58
C ALA A 140 24.14 18.28 5.67
N ARG A 141 24.04 19.60 5.51
CA ARG A 141 22.75 20.28 5.40
C ARG A 141 22.74 21.43 4.41
N ASN A 142 21.56 21.78 3.93
CA ASN A 142 21.33 22.92 3.02
C ASN A 142 22.13 22.79 1.73
N ILE A 143 21.93 21.67 1.03
CA ILE A 143 22.64 21.33 -0.20
C ILE A 143 21.75 21.64 -1.40
N GLN A 144 22.31 22.32 -2.41
CA GLN A 144 21.61 22.62 -3.65
C GLN A 144 22.43 22.20 -4.88
N ILE A 145 21.77 21.45 -5.76
CA ILE A 145 22.34 20.95 -7.00
C ILE A 145 21.52 21.54 -8.14
N GLY A 146 22.12 22.48 -8.86
CA GLY A 146 21.44 23.20 -9.93
C GLY A 146 20.48 24.30 -9.44
N ALA A 147 20.15 25.23 -10.34
CA ALA A 147 19.18 26.29 -10.13
C ALA A 147 18.64 26.76 -11.49
N PRO A 148 17.52 27.52 -11.53
CA PRO A 148 17.05 28.18 -12.74
C PRO A 148 18.17 28.93 -13.49
N GLY A 149 18.39 28.58 -14.76
CA GLY A 149 19.47 29.15 -15.59
C GLY A 149 20.89 28.67 -15.23
N LYS A 150 21.01 27.69 -14.32
CA LYS A 150 22.27 27.17 -13.77
C LYS A 150 22.29 25.63 -13.67
N GLY A 151 21.59 24.95 -14.56
CA GLY A 151 21.48 23.49 -14.59
C GLY A 151 22.80 22.76 -14.82
N ASN A 152 23.00 21.63 -14.15
CA ASN A 152 24.09 20.69 -14.41
C ASN A 152 23.64 19.58 -15.37
N VAL A 153 24.62 18.91 -15.98
CA VAL A 153 24.43 17.74 -16.84
C VAL A 153 25.27 16.60 -16.28
N PHE A 154 24.65 15.46 -16.00
CA PHE A 154 25.30 14.27 -15.48
C PHE A 154 25.08 13.10 -16.44
N VAL A 155 26.15 12.60 -17.05
CA VAL A 155 26.05 11.58 -18.09
C VAL A 155 27.09 10.49 -17.85
N ASN A 156 26.71 9.23 -18.02
CA ASN A 156 27.66 8.13 -17.92
C ASN A 156 28.42 8.08 -16.57
N ASN A 157 27.72 8.34 -15.46
CA ASN A 157 28.24 8.23 -14.11
C ASN A 157 27.57 7.05 -13.39
N GLY A 158 28.13 6.58 -12.27
CA GLY A 158 27.44 5.65 -11.37
C GLY A 158 26.23 6.31 -10.68
N LEU A 159 26.30 6.59 -9.38
CA LEU A 159 25.34 7.50 -8.74
C LEU A 159 25.66 8.95 -9.09
N ILE A 160 24.65 9.80 -9.16
CA ILE A 160 24.87 11.25 -9.19
C ILE A 160 25.02 11.77 -7.76
N LEU A 161 24.13 11.34 -6.88
CA LEU A 161 24.18 11.65 -5.46
C LEU A 161 24.15 10.34 -4.68
N SER A 162 24.99 10.25 -3.67
CA SER A 162 25.02 9.17 -2.70
C SER A 162 24.98 9.74 -1.29
N THR A 163 24.02 9.28 -0.49
CA THR A 163 23.98 9.54 0.96
C THR A 163 24.32 8.29 1.78
N LEU A 164 25.10 7.35 1.22
CA LEU A 164 25.35 5.99 1.74
C LEU A 164 25.63 5.87 3.25
N TYR A 165 25.31 4.68 3.79
CA TYR A 165 25.47 4.28 5.20
C TYR A 165 26.92 4.35 5.71
N VAL A 166 27.90 4.06 4.85
CA VAL A 166 29.31 3.93 5.24
C VAL A 166 30.02 5.24 5.01
N SER A 167 30.55 5.82 6.09
CA SER A 167 31.40 7.01 6.06
C SER A 167 32.69 6.76 5.28
N LEU A 168 33.00 7.60 4.29
CA LEU A 168 34.29 7.55 3.59
C LEU A 168 35.45 8.01 4.49
N LYS A 169 35.16 8.86 5.48
CA LYS A 169 36.15 9.40 6.42
C LYS A 169 36.54 8.40 7.51
N THR A 170 35.55 7.70 8.08
CA THR A 170 35.77 6.85 9.26
C THR A 170 35.74 5.35 8.94
N GLY A 171 35.08 4.93 7.85
CA GLY A 171 34.92 3.52 7.50
C GLY A 171 34.08 2.69 8.46
N VAL A 172 33.39 3.32 9.41
CA VAL A 172 32.47 2.69 10.37
C VAL A 172 31.07 3.28 10.14
N GLY A 173 30.03 2.50 10.50
CA GLY A 173 28.64 2.75 10.14
C GLY A 173 28.00 4.04 10.70
N VAL A 174 27.09 4.56 9.88
CA VAL A 174 26.13 5.68 9.99
C VAL A 174 26.66 7.03 10.45
N PRO A 175 26.64 8.03 9.54
CA PRO A 175 26.80 9.43 9.90
C PRO A 175 25.74 9.87 10.93
N PRO A 176 26.09 10.60 11.99
CA PRO A 176 25.17 10.94 13.09
C PRO A 176 23.90 11.70 12.68
N MET A 177 23.92 12.48 11.58
CA MET A 177 22.82 13.37 11.21
C MET A 177 22.20 13.15 9.82
N GLY A 178 22.76 12.29 8.97
CA GLY A 178 22.30 12.14 7.57
C GLY A 178 22.51 13.40 6.72
N VAL A 179 21.69 13.59 5.67
CA VAL A 179 21.66 14.79 4.81
C VAL A 179 20.36 15.55 4.98
N GLU A 180 20.43 16.77 5.50
CA GLU A 180 19.26 17.61 5.82
C GLU A 180 19.01 18.69 4.75
N ASN A 181 17.77 18.84 4.30
CA ASN A 181 17.38 19.91 3.36
C ASN A 181 18.19 19.90 2.05
N LEU A 182 17.74 19.09 1.09
CA LEU A 182 18.37 18.94 -0.23
C LEU A 182 17.46 19.51 -1.32
N LYS A 183 18.04 20.28 -2.24
CA LYS A 183 17.36 20.84 -3.40
C LYS A 183 18.05 20.39 -4.69
N VAL A 184 17.30 19.82 -5.62
CA VAL A 184 17.80 19.37 -6.92
C VAL A 184 16.95 19.99 -8.01
N TYR A 185 17.50 20.98 -8.72
CA TYR A 185 16.75 21.78 -9.71
C TYR A 185 17.46 21.88 -11.05
N SER A 186 16.68 21.87 -12.14
CA SER A 186 17.16 22.25 -13.48
C SER A 186 18.27 21.36 -14.06
N ASN A 187 18.47 20.15 -13.55
CA ASN A 187 19.56 19.26 -13.98
C ASN A 187 19.11 18.25 -15.03
N PHE A 188 20.05 17.83 -15.88
CA PHE A 188 19.87 16.75 -16.85
C PHE A 188 20.62 15.51 -16.36
N PHE A 189 19.93 14.38 -16.27
CA PHE A 189 20.48 13.11 -15.80
C PHE A 189 20.40 12.07 -16.92
N GLY A 190 21.53 11.50 -17.33
CA GLY A 190 21.60 10.49 -18.38
C GLY A 190 21.39 11.01 -19.81
N PHE A 191 21.18 12.31 -20.00
CA PHE A 191 21.16 12.98 -21.29
C PHE A 191 22.38 13.87 -21.47
N GLU A 192 22.94 13.85 -22.68
CA GLU A 192 23.92 14.81 -23.16
C GLU A 192 23.41 16.26 -23.02
N PRO A 193 24.29 17.27 -23.08
CA PRO A 193 23.90 18.66 -22.90
C PRO A 193 22.85 19.19 -23.89
N ASP A 194 22.55 18.45 -24.95
CA ASP A 194 21.45 18.72 -25.89
C ASP A 194 20.05 18.38 -25.35
N GLY A 195 19.96 17.74 -24.18
CA GLY A 195 18.72 17.41 -23.49
C GLY A 195 17.89 16.32 -24.16
N LYS A 196 18.47 15.54 -25.08
CA LYS A 196 17.77 14.47 -25.81
C LYS A 196 18.64 13.25 -26.15
N THR A 197 19.92 13.44 -26.41
CA THR A 197 20.83 12.35 -26.80
C THR A 197 21.32 11.64 -25.55
N PHE A 198 21.27 10.33 -25.54
CA PHE A 198 21.76 9.52 -24.44
C PHE A 198 23.18 9.01 -24.74
N ARG A 199 24.00 8.83 -23.70
CA ARG A 199 25.30 8.14 -23.77
C ARG A 199 25.23 6.83 -22.98
N GLY A 200 25.50 5.71 -23.67
CA GLY A 200 25.38 4.35 -23.13
C GLY A 200 26.58 3.80 -22.40
N THR A 201 26.29 2.90 -21.45
CA THR A 201 27.28 2.07 -20.77
C THR A 201 27.09 0.59 -21.07
N PRO A 202 28.18 -0.14 -21.30
CA PRO A 202 28.18 -1.61 -21.29
C PRO A 202 27.99 -2.23 -19.89
N ARG A 203 28.21 -1.45 -18.82
CA ARG A 203 28.00 -1.87 -17.42
C ARG A 203 26.67 -1.29 -16.95
N GLY A 204 25.60 -2.05 -17.12
CA GLY A 204 24.19 -1.63 -16.99
C GLY A 204 23.71 -1.26 -15.58
N TYR A 205 24.44 -0.42 -14.84
CA TYR A 205 23.99 0.05 -13.54
C TYR A 205 24.33 1.53 -13.30
N LEU A 206 23.27 2.25 -12.90
CA LEU A 206 23.23 3.48 -12.10
C LEU A 206 23.44 4.80 -12.86
N GLY A 207 22.55 5.74 -12.54
CA GLY A 207 22.46 7.11 -13.06
C GLY A 207 21.42 7.90 -12.26
N GLY A 208 21.32 7.61 -10.95
CA GLY A 208 20.27 8.09 -10.06
C GLY A 208 20.78 8.81 -8.82
N ILE A 209 19.84 9.25 -8.01
CA ILE A 209 20.00 9.97 -6.75
C ILE A 209 19.61 8.99 -5.64
N ASP A 210 20.56 8.61 -4.81
CA ASP A 210 20.32 7.84 -3.58
C ASP A 210 20.07 8.81 -2.41
N LEU A 211 18.95 8.61 -1.71
CA LEU A 211 18.40 9.47 -0.66
C LEU A 211 18.09 8.69 0.63
N ALA A 212 18.68 7.50 0.78
CA ALA A 212 18.33 6.61 1.87
C ALA A 212 18.65 7.15 3.29
N TYR A 213 19.51 8.17 3.42
CA TYR A 213 19.82 8.82 4.70
C TYR A 213 19.60 10.33 4.67
N CYS A 214 18.51 10.74 4.03
CA CYS A 214 18.05 12.12 4.10
C CYS A 214 17.17 12.38 5.34
N LYS A 215 17.03 13.66 5.70
CA LYS A 215 16.08 14.16 6.70
C LYS A 215 15.58 15.56 6.35
N GLY A 216 14.45 15.97 6.94
CA GLY A 216 13.86 17.27 6.64
C GLY A 216 13.17 17.29 5.27
N ILE A 217 13.30 18.37 4.52
CA ILE A 217 12.59 18.56 3.24
C ILE A 217 13.53 18.28 2.07
N ILE A 218 13.16 17.37 1.19
CA ILE A 218 13.92 17.02 -0.02
C ILE A 218 13.12 17.44 -1.24
N GLU A 219 13.60 18.44 -1.96
CA GLU A 219 12.94 19.00 -3.14
C GLU A 219 13.65 18.53 -4.42
N ILE A 220 12.92 17.84 -5.29
CA ILE A 220 13.40 17.40 -6.59
C ILE A 220 12.47 17.99 -7.63
N GLY A 221 12.97 19.01 -8.33
CA GLY A 221 12.17 19.85 -9.21
C GLY A 221 11.38 20.90 -8.43
N GLY A 222 10.29 21.40 -9.00
CA GLY A 222 9.42 22.38 -8.36
C GLY A 222 8.36 22.93 -9.30
N LYS A 223 7.34 23.61 -8.75
CA LYS A 223 6.20 24.18 -9.49
C LYS A 223 6.56 24.91 -10.78
N GLU A 224 7.67 25.63 -10.79
CA GLU A 224 8.13 26.39 -11.94
C GLU A 224 8.89 25.50 -12.93
N ASP A 225 8.60 25.64 -14.23
CA ASP A 225 9.31 24.96 -15.31
C ASP A 225 10.81 25.22 -15.30
N SER A 226 11.23 26.37 -14.78
CA SER A 226 12.64 26.73 -14.62
C SER A 226 13.42 25.81 -13.67
N LYS A 227 12.73 25.11 -12.75
CA LYS A 227 13.30 24.18 -11.76
C LYS A 227 13.25 22.71 -12.19
N ARG A 228 12.56 22.39 -13.28
CA ARG A 228 12.36 21.01 -13.79
C ARG A 228 13.66 20.28 -14.00
N ASN A 229 13.78 19.06 -13.46
CA ASN A 229 14.84 18.14 -13.87
C ASN A 229 14.39 17.23 -15.01
N ILE A 230 15.35 16.80 -15.82
CA ILE A 230 15.16 15.88 -16.94
C ILE A 230 15.95 14.60 -16.68
N PHE A 231 15.27 13.46 -16.62
CA PHE A 231 15.83 12.13 -16.36
C PHE A 231 15.72 11.27 -17.63
N GLY A 232 16.86 10.87 -18.16
CA GLY A 232 17.00 10.18 -19.44
C GLY A 232 17.30 8.70 -19.32
N ASN A 233 18.48 8.32 -18.81
CA ASN A 233 18.90 6.92 -18.76
C ASN A 233 19.35 6.50 -17.36
N GLY A 234 18.71 5.47 -16.81
CA GLY A 234 19.06 4.86 -15.53
C GLY A 234 18.05 3.77 -15.13
N THR A 235 18.43 2.86 -14.24
CA THR A 235 17.51 1.83 -13.69
C THR A 235 16.65 2.34 -12.53
N HIS A 236 17.16 3.34 -11.79
CA HIS A 236 16.55 3.95 -10.62
C HIS A 236 16.96 5.42 -10.61
N TYR A 237 16.01 6.35 -10.71
CA TYR A 237 16.34 7.78 -10.72
C TYR A 237 16.33 8.40 -9.34
N ILE A 238 15.27 8.19 -8.58
CA ILE A 238 15.14 8.69 -7.20
C ILE A 238 14.93 7.46 -6.34
N SER A 239 15.88 7.15 -5.47
CA SER A 239 15.80 5.92 -4.69
C SER A 239 16.28 6.06 -3.26
N GLY A 240 15.74 5.23 -2.38
CA GLY A 240 16.29 4.97 -1.05
C GLY A 240 16.08 3.51 -0.69
N LYS A 241 17.16 2.73 -0.69
CA LYS A 241 17.15 1.32 -0.30
C LYS A 241 18.04 1.16 0.92
N ASN A 242 17.53 0.71 2.06
CA ASN A 242 18.40 0.40 3.19
C ASN A 242 17.88 -0.63 4.19
N THR A 243 18.85 -1.26 4.84
CA THR A 243 18.72 -2.47 5.65
C THR A 243 18.81 -2.23 7.16
N THR A 244 18.86 -0.97 7.64
CA THR A 244 19.02 -0.64 9.08
C THR A 244 17.92 0.29 9.57
N PRO A 245 16.82 -0.25 10.11
CA PRO A 245 15.62 0.55 10.39
C PRO A 245 15.67 1.51 11.58
N ASP A 246 16.63 1.33 12.49
CA ASP A 246 16.86 2.16 13.68
C ASP A 246 17.38 3.57 13.36
N LYS A 247 17.62 3.88 12.07
CA LYS A 247 18.36 5.06 11.64
C LYS A 247 17.68 5.81 10.49
N TYR A 248 16.37 5.62 10.34
CA TYR A 248 15.58 6.47 9.45
C TYR A 248 15.20 7.78 10.14
N PHE A 249 15.26 8.88 9.40
CA PHE A 249 14.87 10.19 9.88
C PHE A 249 13.55 10.63 9.25
N PRO A 250 12.70 11.38 9.98
CA PRO A 250 11.53 12.01 9.40
C PRO A 250 11.90 12.85 8.16
N THR A 251 11.31 12.50 7.02
CA THR A 251 11.65 13.13 5.73
C THR A 251 10.41 13.37 4.89
N GLU A 252 10.32 14.55 4.29
CA GLU A 252 9.30 14.90 3.31
C GLU A 252 9.95 15.04 1.93
N PHE A 253 9.58 14.14 1.01
CA PHE A 253 10.01 14.18 -0.38
C PHE A 253 8.98 14.93 -1.23
N LEU A 254 9.37 16.08 -1.77
CA LEU A 254 8.62 16.85 -2.76
C LEU A 254 9.24 16.62 -4.14
N ILE A 255 8.59 15.78 -4.95
CA ILE A 255 9.03 15.42 -6.31
C ILE A 255 8.05 16.05 -7.28
N GLU A 256 8.40 17.20 -7.85
CA GLU A 256 7.45 18.03 -8.58
C GLU A 256 7.97 18.50 -9.95
N ASN A 257 7.11 18.39 -10.98
CA ASN A 257 7.35 18.91 -12.34
C ASN A 257 8.62 18.38 -13.02
N ASN A 258 8.97 17.10 -12.82
CA ASN A 258 10.12 16.47 -13.47
C ASN A 258 9.70 15.63 -14.69
N TYR A 259 10.62 15.47 -15.63
CA TYR A 259 10.45 14.64 -16.82
C TYR A 259 11.30 13.39 -16.73
N PHE A 260 10.67 12.22 -16.86
CA PHE A 260 11.31 10.90 -16.86
C PHE A 260 11.09 10.21 -18.20
N GLY A 261 12.17 10.00 -18.95
CA GLY A 261 12.17 9.47 -20.31
C GLY A 261 11.77 10.49 -21.39
N TYR A 262 11.55 11.76 -21.05
CA TYR A 262 11.26 12.82 -22.02
C TYR A 262 12.47 13.72 -22.23
N SER A 263 12.60 14.29 -23.43
CA SER A 263 13.57 15.35 -23.72
C SER A 263 13.22 16.64 -22.98
N VAL A 264 14.14 17.61 -22.99
CA VAL A 264 13.88 18.94 -22.41
C VAL A 264 12.66 19.65 -23.00
N ASN A 265 12.28 19.34 -24.25
CA ASN A 265 11.11 19.90 -24.93
C ASN A 265 9.81 19.17 -24.57
N GLY A 266 9.88 18.08 -23.81
CA GLY A 266 8.73 17.24 -23.46
C GLY A 266 8.35 16.23 -24.53
N ASP A 267 9.19 16.05 -25.55
CA ASP A 267 9.04 14.98 -26.55
C ASP A 267 9.48 13.64 -25.94
N PRO A 268 8.74 12.55 -26.15
CA PRO A 268 9.17 11.24 -25.69
C PRO A 268 10.51 10.78 -26.29
N VAL A 269 11.39 10.21 -25.48
CA VAL A 269 12.70 9.70 -25.93
C VAL A 269 12.78 8.20 -25.70
N LEU A 270 13.22 7.48 -26.74
CA LEU A 270 13.44 6.04 -26.68
C LEU A 270 14.67 5.74 -25.84
N LEU A 271 14.49 4.92 -24.80
CA LEU A 271 15.58 4.55 -23.91
C LEU A 271 16.10 3.14 -24.24
N PRO A 272 17.39 2.87 -23.98
CA PRO A 272 17.94 1.53 -24.15
C PRO A 272 17.27 0.54 -23.19
N ASN A 273 16.91 -0.64 -23.70
CA ASN A 273 16.33 -1.70 -22.89
C ASN A 273 17.40 -2.31 -21.93
N PHE A 274 17.13 -2.33 -20.63
CA PHE A 274 18.01 -2.89 -19.61
C PHE A 274 17.68 -4.36 -19.30
N ASN A 275 18.07 -5.29 -20.18
CA ASN A 275 18.08 -6.76 -19.90
C ASN A 275 16.86 -7.31 -19.11
N GLY A 276 15.65 -6.78 -19.34
CA GLY A 276 14.43 -7.22 -18.63
C GLY A 276 14.29 -6.80 -17.17
N SER A 277 14.93 -5.69 -16.73
CA SER A 277 14.73 -5.11 -15.40
C SER A 277 13.77 -3.91 -15.44
N THR A 278 12.97 -3.75 -14.39
CA THR A 278 12.07 -2.60 -14.22
C THR A 278 12.88 -1.34 -13.96
N ILE A 279 12.55 -0.28 -14.71
CA ILE A 279 13.07 1.06 -14.45
C ILE A 279 12.17 1.72 -13.42
N ASN A 280 12.71 2.48 -12.47
CA ASN A 280 11.91 3.19 -11.47
C ASN A 280 12.18 4.70 -11.50
N ALA A 281 11.11 5.49 -11.64
CA ALA A 281 11.17 6.94 -11.44
C ALA A 281 11.42 7.25 -9.96
N VAL A 282 10.67 6.57 -9.09
CA VAL A 282 10.79 6.66 -7.63
C VAL A 282 10.77 5.25 -7.06
N HIS A 283 11.79 4.89 -6.27
CA HIS A 283 11.90 3.57 -5.64
C HIS A 283 12.40 3.66 -4.20
N PHE A 284 11.50 3.45 -3.25
CA PHE A 284 11.80 3.23 -1.85
C PHE A 284 11.23 1.87 -1.44
N SER A 285 12.11 0.90 -1.21
CA SER A 285 11.73 -0.43 -0.72
C SER A 285 12.66 -0.80 0.43
N LEU A 286 12.07 -1.12 1.57
CA LEU A 286 12.74 -1.30 2.86
C LEU A 286 12.69 -2.75 3.36
N SER A 287 12.03 -3.64 2.60
CA SER A 287 11.77 -5.04 2.93
C SER A 287 12.96 -6.00 2.71
N GLY A 288 14.15 -5.48 2.40
CA GLY A 288 15.30 -6.26 1.97
C GLY A 288 16.02 -7.12 3.03
N TYR A 289 15.58 -7.15 4.29
CA TYR A 289 16.24 -7.93 5.34
C TYR A 289 15.25 -8.78 6.16
N ILE A 290 15.51 -10.08 6.16
CA ILE A 290 14.69 -11.13 6.80
C ILE A 290 14.67 -10.85 8.32
N GLY A 291 13.51 -10.47 8.86
CA GLY A 291 13.26 -10.42 10.31
C GLY A 291 12.92 -9.05 10.95
N TYR A 292 12.83 -7.96 10.19
CA TYR A 292 12.43 -6.64 10.72
C TYR A 292 11.17 -6.09 10.04
N THR A 293 10.16 -5.72 10.83
CA THR A 293 8.90 -5.07 10.40
C THR A 293 8.93 -3.56 10.61
N ALA A 294 10.01 -2.90 10.19
CA ALA A 294 10.25 -1.52 10.55
C ALA A 294 9.99 -0.58 9.36
N TYR A 295 9.18 0.44 9.61
CA TYR A 295 8.69 1.38 8.60
C TYR A 295 9.49 2.68 8.66
N ALA A 296 9.88 3.25 7.51
CA ALA A 296 10.56 4.55 7.50
C ALA A 296 9.58 5.71 7.73
N PRO A 297 9.93 6.74 8.54
CA PRO A 297 9.16 7.96 8.74
C PRO A 297 9.22 8.91 7.53
N TYR A 298 9.03 8.38 6.33
CA TYR A 298 9.03 9.13 5.08
C TYR A 298 7.61 9.49 4.65
N SER A 299 7.48 10.65 4.01
CA SER A 299 6.27 11.12 3.34
C SER A 299 6.61 11.61 1.94
N PHE A 300 5.68 11.46 1.01
CA PHE A 300 5.89 11.72 -0.41
C PHE A 300 4.78 12.59 -0.99
N LYS A 301 5.18 13.64 -1.73
CA LYS A 301 4.34 14.43 -2.62
C LYS A 301 4.93 14.35 -4.02
N ILE A 302 4.28 13.59 -4.89
CA ILE A 302 4.68 13.37 -6.27
C ILE A 302 3.67 14.12 -7.16
N LEU A 303 4.08 15.28 -7.66
CA LEU A 303 3.19 16.27 -8.25
C LEU A 303 3.59 16.63 -9.68
N ASN A 304 2.65 16.63 -10.62
CA ASN A 304 2.84 17.19 -11.97
C ASN A 304 4.04 16.62 -12.76
N ASN A 305 4.49 15.39 -12.47
CA ASN A 305 5.60 14.77 -13.19
C ASN A 305 5.12 14.13 -14.51
N LYS A 306 5.97 14.13 -15.52
CA LYS A 306 5.77 13.33 -16.74
C LYS A 306 6.66 12.11 -16.71
N ILE A 307 6.07 10.93 -16.79
CA ILE A 307 6.73 9.64 -16.75
C ILE A 307 6.31 8.85 -17.99
N GLN A 308 7.24 8.14 -18.62
CA GLN A 308 6.91 7.25 -19.74
C GLN A 308 7.62 5.92 -19.64
N GLY A 309 7.20 4.92 -20.42
CA GLY A 309 7.90 3.64 -20.52
C GLY A 309 7.68 2.75 -19.31
N SER A 310 8.67 1.93 -18.96
CA SER A 310 8.60 1.01 -17.82
C SER A 310 8.83 1.66 -16.45
N HIS A 311 8.90 3.00 -16.38
CA HIS A 311 9.24 3.72 -15.15
C HIS A 311 8.14 3.62 -14.10
N SER A 312 8.42 2.83 -13.06
CA SER A 312 7.51 2.51 -11.97
C SER A 312 7.65 3.49 -10.79
N ILE A 313 6.62 3.58 -9.95
CA ILE A 313 6.66 4.26 -8.66
C ILE A 313 6.42 3.20 -7.58
N MET A 314 7.48 2.89 -6.84
CA MET A 314 7.48 1.86 -5.80
C MET A 314 7.87 2.52 -4.48
N ILE A 315 6.93 2.61 -3.54
CA ILE A 315 7.12 3.17 -2.21
C ILE A 315 6.47 2.20 -1.22
N GLU A 316 7.31 1.51 -0.46
CA GLU A 316 6.89 0.46 0.46
C GLU A 316 7.38 0.73 1.88
N ASP A 317 6.62 0.25 2.86
CA ASP A 317 6.97 0.26 4.28
C ASP A 317 7.27 1.66 4.83
N VAL A 318 6.43 2.65 4.51
CA VAL A 318 6.56 4.02 5.05
C VAL A 318 5.47 4.38 6.06
N LEU A 319 5.79 5.27 7.01
CA LEU A 319 4.87 5.73 8.06
C LEU A 319 4.10 7.01 7.70
N GLY A 320 4.57 7.78 6.72
CA GLY A 320 3.97 9.06 6.34
C GLY A 320 3.10 8.96 5.09
N GLN A 321 2.36 10.03 4.83
CA GLN A 321 1.46 10.11 3.68
C GLN A 321 2.15 9.98 2.32
N ILE A 322 1.43 9.44 1.34
CA ILE A 322 1.82 9.37 -0.07
C ILE A 322 0.75 10.10 -0.89
N ILE A 323 1.12 11.19 -1.56
CA ILE A 323 0.23 12.02 -2.38
C ILE A 323 0.73 12.00 -3.83
N LEU A 324 -0.09 11.53 -4.77
CA LEU A 324 0.17 11.53 -6.21
C LEU A 324 -0.89 12.36 -6.92
N GLN A 325 -0.53 13.50 -7.52
CA GLN A 325 -1.49 14.41 -8.17
C GLN A 325 -0.92 15.05 -9.44
N GLY A 326 -1.76 15.20 -10.48
CA GLY A 326 -1.41 15.89 -11.72
C GLY A 326 -0.35 15.20 -12.58
N ASN A 327 0.05 13.97 -12.24
CA ASN A 327 1.10 13.26 -12.98
C ASN A 327 0.56 12.68 -14.29
N VAL A 328 1.39 12.67 -15.32
CA VAL A 328 1.10 12.04 -16.62
C VAL A 328 2.05 10.88 -16.81
N ILE A 329 1.51 9.67 -16.88
CA ILE A 329 2.27 8.43 -16.92
C ILE A 329 1.80 7.61 -18.11
N LYS A 330 2.67 7.50 -19.12
CA LYS A 330 2.35 6.89 -20.42
C LYS A 330 3.15 5.63 -20.68
N ARG A 331 2.59 4.74 -21.49
CA ARG A 331 3.34 3.58 -22.00
C ARG A 331 4.50 4.03 -22.91
N GLU A 332 5.53 3.21 -23.02
CA GLU A 332 6.51 3.35 -24.09
C GLU A 332 5.85 3.12 -25.46
N ALA A 333 6.11 4.00 -26.42
CA ALA A 333 5.49 4.01 -27.74
C ALA A 333 6.09 2.98 -28.74
N LEU A 334 6.44 1.76 -28.29
CA LEU A 334 7.09 0.75 -29.15
C LEU A 334 6.17 -0.44 -29.50
N PRO A 335 5.95 -0.75 -30.80
CA PRO A 335 5.08 -1.84 -31.24
C PRO A 335 5.56 -3.29 -30.96
N ASN A 336 6.83 -3.52 -30.62
CA ASN A 336 7.45 -4.87 -30.70
C ASN A 336 8.36 -5.26 -29.53
N ASN A 337 8.35 -4.53 -28.40
CA ASN A 337 9.11 -4.90 -27.21
C ASN A 337 8.10 -5.20 -26.08
N PRO A 338 8.17 -6.33 -25.35
CA PRO A 338 7.34 -6.55 -24.18
C PRO A 338 7.67 -5.48 -23.14
N SER A 339 6.97 -4.35 -23.21
CA SER A 339 7.04 -3.27 -22.25
C SER A 339 6.68 -3.86 -20.90
N TYR A 340 7.62 -3.93 -19.97
CA TYR A 340 7.28 -4.12 -18.56
C TYR A 340 6.24 -3.05 -18.22
N LYS A 341 5.07 -3.47 -17.73
CA LYS A 341 4.02 -2.55 -17.31
C LYS A 341 4.57 -1.71 -16.15
N PRO A 342 4.43 -0.38 -16.12
CA PRO A 342 4.81 0.39 -14.95
C PRO A 342 3.99 -0.07 -13.74
N PHE A 343 4.67 -0.35 -12.62
CA PHE A 343 4.04 -0.78 -11.38
C PHE A 343 3.92 0.41 -10.42
N PHE A 344 2.74 0.57 -9.82
CA PHE A 344 2.45 1.54 -8.77
C PHE A 344 2.20 0.78 -7.49
N TRP A 345 3.23 0.70 -6.66
CA TRP A 345 3.19 -0.08 -5.43
C TRP A 345 3.36 0.88 -4.27
N LEU A 346 2.26 1.29 -3.64
CA LEU A 346 2.23 2.41 -2.68
C LEU A 346 1.67 1.93 -1.34
N PHE A 347 2.56 1.55 -0.42
CA PHE A 347 2.23 0.96 0.87
C PHE A 347 2.66 1.88 2.02
N THR A 348 1.68 2.37 2.78
CA THR A 348 1.94 3.25 3.94
C THR A 348 1.01 2.94 5.12
N LYS A 349 1.48 3.26 6.33
CA LYS A 349 0.66 3.25 7.54
C LYS A 349 -0.20 4.51 7.73
N ASP A 350 -0.10 5.49 6.84
CA ASP A 350 -0.86 6.74 6.90
C ASP A 350 -1.83 6.85 5.71
N ILE A 351 -1.84 8.00 5.02
CA ILE A 351 -2.78 8.32 3.94
C ILE A 351 -2.14 8.04 2.59
N VAL A 352 -2.87 7.38 1.68
CA VAL A 352 -2.61 7.41 0.24
C VAL A 352 -3.67 8.26 -0.43
N LYS A 353 -3.26 9.30 -1.16
CA LYS A 353 -4.14 10.11 -2.01
C LYS A 353 -3.63 10.11 -3.45
N ILE A 354 -4.40 9.52 -4.35
CA ILE A 354 -4.14 9.52 -5.79
C ILE A 354 -5.23 10.32 -6.47
N GLY A 355 -4.83 11.40 -7.11
CA GLY A 355 -5.73 12.33 -7.76
C GLY A 355 -6.33 13.33 -6.79
N GLY A 356 -7.47 13.90 -7.13
CA GLY A 356 -8.15 14.86 -6.28
C GLY A 356 -9.36 15.49 -6.95
N LEU A 357 -10.01 16.41 -6.24
CA LEU A 357 -11.25 17.02 -6.69
C LEU A 357 -11.01 18.18 -7.66
N LEU A 358 -9.81 18.77 -7.66
CA LEU A 358 -9.49 19.86 -8.56
C LEU A 358 -9.02 19.31 -9.92
N PRO A 359 -9.35 19.97 -11.05
CA PRO A 359 -8.95 19.50 -12.38
C PRO A 359 -7.44 19.24 -12.56
N GLY A 360 -6.59 20.03 -11.90
CA GLY A 360 -5.12 19.85 -11.94
C GLY A 360 -4.59 18.75 -11.04
N GLU A 361 -5.42 18.13 -10.20
CA GLU A 361 -4.99 17.03 -9.32
C GLU A 361 -5.11 15.67 -9.99
N ALA A 362 -5.93 15.53 -11.04
CA ALA A 362 -6.13 14.28 -11.76
C ALA A 362 -4.83 13.73 -12.36
N ASN A 363 -4.51 12.46 -12.07
CA ASN A 363 -3.42 11.78 -12.77
C ASN A 363 -3.96 11.14 -14.06
N SER A 364 -3.12 11.08 -15.09
CA SER A 364 -3.34 10.28 -16.29
C SER A 364 -2.38 9.10 -16.25
N ILE A 365 -2.89 7.87 -16.13
CA ILE A 365 -2.10 6.64 -15.98
C ILE A 365 -2.50 5.66 -17.08
N GLU A 366 -1.53 5.24 -17.89
CA GLU A 366 -1.75 4.35 -19.02
C GLU A 366 -0.92 3.06 -18.88
N ASN A 367 -1.54 1.91 -19.16
CA ASN A 367 -0.91 0.58 -19.24
C ASN A 367 -0.09 0.14 -18.00
N GLY A 368 -0.41 0.67 -16.81
CA GLY A 368 0.26 0.31 -15.56
C GLY A 368 -0.49 -0.74 -14.73
N GLN A 369 0.14 -1.22 -13.66
CA GLN A 369 -0.52 -1.99 -12.60
C GLN A 369 -0.58 -1.15 -11.33
N LEU A 370 -1.76 -1.01 -10.72
CA LEU A 370 -1.91 -0.33 -9.42
C LEU A 370 -2.05 -1.35 -8.29
N MET A 371 -1.30 -1.13 -7.21
CA MET A 371 -1.44 -1.85 -5.95
C MET A 371 -1.22 -0.88 -4.79
N LEU A 372 -2.31 -0.59 -4.08
CA LEU A 372 -2.34 0.44 -3.05
C LEU A 372 -2.68 -0.18 -1.70
N ASP A 373 -1.93 0.17 -0.66
CA ASP A 373 -2.23 -0.22 0.72
C ASP A 373 -2.06 0.99 1.63
N ALA A 374 -3.13 1.30 2.36
CA ALA A 374 -3.14 2.40 3.31
C ALA A 374 -4.03 2.07 4.50
N VAL A 375 -3.50 2.25 5.72
CA VAL A 375 -4.22 1.89 6.94
C VAL A 375 -5.21 2.98 7.38
N LYS A 376 -4.91 4.26 7.13
CA LYS A 376 -5.69 5.38 7.69
C LYS A 376 -6.68 6.02 6.73
N SER A 377 -6.31 6.17 5.46
CA SER A 377 -7.16 6.72 4.41
C SER A 377 -6.58 6.35 3.05
N LEU A 378 -7.47 5.96 2.13
CA LEU A 378 -7.13 5.59 0.76
C LEU A 378 -8.08 6.30 -0.19
N LEU A 379 -7.64 7.43 -0.74
CA LEU A 379 -8.44 8.26 -1.65
C LEU A 379 -7.93 8.10 -3.08
N VAL A 380 -8.80 7.65 -3.98
CA VAL A 380 -8.50 7.53 -5.42
C VAL A 380 -9.56 8.30 -6.19
N GLN A 381 -9.27 9.55 -6.52
CA GLN A 381 -10.29 10.50 -6.98
C GLN A 381 -9.94 11.08 -8.35
N ARG A 382 -10.91 11.04 -9.27
CA ARG A 382 -10.83 11.70 -10.60
C ARG A 382 -9.55 11.42 -11.39
N ASN A 383 -9.01 10.20 -11.29
CA ASN A 383 -7.90 9.80 -12.14
C ASN A 383 -8.41 9.32 -13.50
N SER A 384 -7.62 9.55 -14.54
CA SER A 384 -7.82 8.98 -15.86
C SER A 384 -6.96 7.73 -16.00
N LEU A 385 -7.58 6.56 -15.92
CA LEU A 385 -6.93 5.26 -16.06
C LEU A 385 -7.23 4.68 -17.44
N TYR A 386 -6.20 4.34 -18.21
CA TYR A 386 -6.31 3.81 -19.58
C TYR A 386 -5.57 2.47 -19.72
N CYS A 387 -6.27 1.40 -20.10
CA CYS A 387 -5.71 0.04 -20.30
C CYS A 387 -4.87 -0.45 -19.10
N VAL A 388 -5.26 -0.06 -17.89
CA VAL A 388 -4.55 -0.41 -16.65
C VAL A 388 -4.83 -1.87 -16.29
N ASP A 389 -3.86 -2.59 -15.74
CA ASP A 389 -4.06 -3.96 -15.27
C ASP A 389 -4.80 -3.98 -13.93
N ILE A 390 -6.11 -3.79 -13.98
CA ILE A 390 -7.02 -4.09 -12.87
C ILE A 390 -7.48 -5.55 -13.04
N ARG A 391 -6.91 -6.47 -12.25
CA ARG A 391 -7.23 -7.90 -12.36
C ARG A 391 -8.61 -8.18 -11.76
N LEU A 392 -9.40 -9.00 -12.47
CA LEU A 392 -10.71 -9.45 -12.00
C LEU A 392 -10.52 -10.30 -10.74
N GLY A 393 -11.08 -9.86 -9.60
CA GLY A 393 -11.03 -10.59 -8.33
C GLY A 393 -9.78 -10.36 -7.47
N GLU A 394 -8.83 -9.51 -7.90
CA GLU A 394 -7.77 -9.00 -7.02
C GLU A 394 -8.13 -7.60 -6.55
N GLU A 395 -7.98 -7.34 -5.24
CA GLU A 395 -8.19 -6.01 -4.68
C GLU A 395 -7.04 -5.09 -5.14
N VAL A 396 -7.34 -4.08 -5.96
CA VAL A 396 -6.39 -2.99 -6.29
C VAL A 396 -6.04 -2.18 -5.03
N TYR A 397 -6.90 -2.26 -4.01
CA TYR A 397 -6.93 -1.47 -2.80
C TYR A 397 -6.96 -2.41 -1.60
N ASN A 398 -5.84 -2.56 -0.93
CA ASN A 398 -5.75 -3.23 0.37
C ASN A 398 -5.88 -2.16 1.45
N GLY A 399 -7.12 -1.72 1.70
CA GLY A 399 -7.45 -0.94 2.91
C GLY A 399 -7.93 -1.87 4.03
N PRO A 400 -8.13 -1.39 5.27
CA PRO A 400 -8.85 -2.17 6.26
C PRO A 400 -10.24 -2.54 5.69
N VAL A 401 -10.49 -3.83 5.48
CA VAL A 401 -11.64 -4.37 4.69
C VAL A 401 -13.00 -3.77 5.12
N ASN A 402 -13.15 -3.41 6.39
CA ASN A 402 -14.38 -2.84 6.94
C ASN A 402 -14.56 -1.32 6.71
N LEU A 403 -13.58 -0.64 6.10
CA LEU A 403 -13.60 0.81 5.87
C LEU A 403 -13.77 1.21 4.40
N LEU A 404 -13.52 0.29 3.46
CA LEU A 404 -13.78 0.54 2.04
C LEU A 404 -15.30 0.60 1.81
N PRO A 405 -15.84 1.68 1.23
CA PRO A 405 -17.25 1.71 0.87
C PRO A 405 -17.56 0.69 -0.22
N HIS A 406 -18.81 0.23 -0.24
CA HIS A 406 -19.35 -0.61 -1.29
C HIS A 406 -20.02 0.26 -2.38
N ILE A 407 -19.98 -0.21 -3.62
CA ILE A 407 -20.73 0.36 -4.74
C ILE A 407 -21.09 -0.75 -5.74
N GLU A 408 -22.28 -0.65 -6.32
CA GLU A 408 -22.74 -1.51 -7.39
C GLU A 408 -23.61 -0.74 -8.38
N ILE A 409 -23.40 -0.95 -9.67
CA ILE A 409 -24.32 -0.51 -10.74
C ILE A 409 -25.38 -1.59 -10.95
N THR A 410 -26.66 -1.23 -10.88
CA THR A 410 -27.78 -2.18 -11.02
C THR A 410 -28.67 -1.90 -12.23
N ASN A 411 -28.60 -0.71 -12.82
CA ASN A 411 -29.39 -0.36 -13.99
C ASN A 411 -28.66 0.70 -14.85
N VAL A 412 -28.62 0.47 -16.16
CA VAL A 412 -28.08 1.39 -17.17
C VAL A 412 -29.09 1.52 -18.30
N SER A 413 -29.48 2.74 -18.61
CA SER A 413 -30.33 3.08 -19.77
C SER A 413 -29.68 4.19 -20.58
N ALA A 414 -30.21 4.50 -21.76
CA ALA A 414 -29.71 5.60 -22.59
C ALA A 414 -29.80 6.98 -21.91
N GLY A 415 -30.66 7.15 -20.89
CA GLY A 415 -30.89 8.42 -20.21
C GLY A 415 -30.54 8.45 -18.72
N SER A 416 -30.07 7.34 -18.14
CA SER A 416 -29.74 7.29 -16.72
C SER A 416 -28.86 6.09 -16.35
N VAL A 417 -28.09 6.23 -15.28
CA VAL A 417 -27.41 5.11 -14.60
C VAL A 417 -27.71 5.17 -13.09
N SER A 418 -27.97 4.03 -12.48
CA SER A 418 -28.28 3.94 -11.05
C SER A 418 -27.77 2.66 -10.42
N GLY A 419 -27.71 2.67 -9.09
CA GLY A 419 -27.13 1.57 -8.34
C GLY A 419 -27.36 1.66 -6.84
N THR A 420 -26.62 0.82 -6.12
CA THR A 420 -26.51 0.86 -4.66
C THR A 420 -25.08 1.19 -4.24
N ALA A 421 -24.90 1.78 -3.08
CA ALA A 421 -23.61 2.08 -2.49
C ALA A 421 -23.71 2.20 -0.96
N THR A 422 -22.59 2.36 -0.26
CA THR A 422 -22.59 2.75 1.14
C THR A 422 -23.41 4.05 1.33
N PRO A 423 -24.35 4.12 2.29
CA PRO A 423 -25.18 5.31 2.51
C PRO A 423 -24.35 6.59 2.68
N ASN A 424 -24.84 7.70 2.10
CA ASN A 424 -24.18 9.01 2.13
C ASN A 424 -22.80 9.06 1.47
N SER A 425 -22.37 8.02 0.74
CA SER A 425 -21.11 8.04 0.00
C SER A 425 -21.22 8.93 -1.24
N LYS A 426 -20.10 9.57 -1.60
CA LYS A 426 -19.98 10.32 -2.86
C LYS A 426 -19.62 9.36 -3.98
N ILE A 427 -20.41 9.34 -5.04
CA ILE A 427 -20.23 8.46 -6.19
C ILE A 427 -19.60 9.25 -7.33
N GLU A 428 -18.41 8.88 -7.75
CA GLU A 428 -17.76 9.44 -8.95
C GLU A 428 -18.03 8.53 -10.14
N LEU A 429 -18.44 9.13 -11.26
CA LEU A 429 -18.79 8.43 -12.50
C LEU A 429 -17.78 8.77 -13.60
N PHE A 430 -17.37 7.74 -14.31
CA PHE A 430 -16.34 7.76 -15.33
C PHE A 430 -16.85 7.09 -16.61
N TRP A 431 -16.54 7.70 -17.74
CA TRP A 431 -16.62 7.02 -19.02
C TRP A 431 -15.53 5.98 -19.10
N ASP A 432 -15.93 4.83 -19.61
CA ASP A 432 -15.07 3.72 -19.96
C ASP A 432 -13.98 4.10 -20.98
N ASP A 433 -12.90 3.32 -21.01
CA ASP A 433 -11.93 3.31 -22.09
C ASP A 433 -12.32 2.35 -23.22
N ASP A 434 -11.75 2.53 -24.40
CA ASP A 434 -11.95 1.59 -25.52
C ASP A 434 -11.02 0.36 -25.39
N CYS A 435 -10.62 -0.02 -24.15
CA CYS A 435 -9.72 -1.16 -23.89
C CYS A 435 -10.50 -2.48 -23.76
N GLU A 436 -9.81 -3.63 -23.72
CA GLU A 436 -10.44 -4.96 -23.65
C GLU A 436 -11.27 -5.17 -22.37
N LYS A 437 -10.93 -4.44 -21.30
CA LYS A 437 -11.67 -4.39 -20.04
C LYS A 437 -12.03 -2.95 -19.75
N CYS A 438 -13.08 -2.79 -18.95
CA CYS A 438 -13.60 -1.51 -18.53
C CYS A 438 -12.70 -0.76 -17.54
N HIS A 439 -12.23 0.45 -17.86
CA HIS A 439 -11.47 1.30 -16.91
C HIS A 439 -11.94 2.76 -16.84
N PRO A 440 -11.82 3.40 -15.66
CA PRO A 440 -12.32 4.76 -15.44
C PRO A 440 -11.41 5.79 -16.14
N LEU A 441 -11.72 6.09 -17.41
CA LEU A 441 -10.92 6.96 -18.25
C LEU A 441 -11.24 8.43 -18.05
N THR A 442 -12.51 8.81 -18.20
CA THR A 442 -12.92 10.22 -18.18
C THR A 442 -13.98 10.45 -17.13
N TYR A 443 -13.61 11.11 -16.03
CA TYR A 443 -14.57 11.61 -15.04
C TYR A 443 -15.58 12.55 -15.71
N PHE A 444 -16.88 12.35 -15.46
CA PHE A 444 -17.93 13.20 -16.02
C PHE A 444 -18.98 13.69 -15.01
N ALA A 445 -19.17 13.00 -13.89
CA ALA A 445 -20.16 13.40 -12.89
C ALA A 445 -19.83 12.91 -11.48
N THR A 446 -20.40 13.59 -10.48
CA THR A 446 -20.49 13.10 -9.11
C THR A 446 -21.94 13.17 -8.64
N VAL A 447 -22.43 12.10 -8.03
CA VAL A 447 -23.71 12.06 -7.31
C VAL A 447 -23.48 11.60 -5.87
N THR A 448 -24.51 11.66 -5.04
CA THR A 448 -24.44 11.20 -3.63
C THR A 448 -25.47 10.12 -3.43
N ALA A 449 -25.07 9.01 -2.79
CA ALA A 449 -26.02 7.98 -2.36
C ALA A 449 -26.88 8.49 -1.20
N ASP A 450 -28.16 8.17 -1.21
CA ASP A 450 -29.08 8.55 -0.14
C ASP A 450 -28.84 7.74 1.15
N GLU A 451 -29.69 7.97 2.16
CA GLU A 451 -29.61 7.28 3.46
C GLU A 451 -29.84 5.77 3.37
N ASN A 452 -30.51 5.30 2.29
CA ASN A 452 -30.71 3.88 2.01
C ASN A 452 -29.62 3.30 1.10
N GLY A 453 -28.64 4.10 0.69
CA GLY A 453 -27.58 3.70 -0.21
C GLY A 453 -27.98 3.68 -1.69
N LEU A 454 -29.12 4.25 -2.07
CA LEU A 454 -29.53 4.35 -3.47
C LEU A 454 -28.90 5.57 -4.11
N TRP A 455 -28.42 5.43 -5.35
CA TRP A 455 -27.88 6.55 -6.13
C TRP A 455 -28.35 6.48 -7.58
N LYS A 456 -28.51 7.66 -8.20
CA LYS A 456 -28.92 7.80 -9.60
C LYS A 456 -28.29 9.03 -10.23
N PHE A 457 -27.84 8.88 -11.46
CA PHE A 457 -27.47 9.97 -12.36
C PHE A 457 -28.45 10.01 -13.54
N GLU A 458 -29.01 11.18 -13.80
CA GLU A 458 -29.90 11.45 -14.94
C GLU A 458 -29.12 12.22 -16.00
N GLY A 459 -28.99 11.66 -17.20
CA GLY A 459 -28.20 12.23 -18.28
C GLY A 459 -27.94 11.21 -19.40
N ALA A 460 -27.57 11.72 -20.58
CA ALA A 460 -27.26 10.86 -21.71
C ALA A 460 -26.09 9.91 -21.38
N ILE A 461 -26.30 8.61 -21.56
CA ILE A 461 -25.27 7.57 -21.37
C ILE A 461 -24.71 7.22 -22.75
N GLU A 462 -23.56 7.80 -23.08
CA GLU A 462 -22.94 7.69 -24.41
C GLU A 462 -21.99 6.50 -24.53
N ARG A 463 -21.43 6.04 -23.40
CA ARG A 463 -20.44 4.96 -23.31
C ARG A 463 -20.68 4.13 -22.05
N GLY A 464 -19.90 3.07 -21.89
CA GLY A 464 -19.85 2.30 -20.65
C GLY A 464 -19.55 3.19 -19.45
N VAL A 465 -20.20 2.90 -18.32
CA VAL A 465 -20.05 3.66 -17.08
C VAL A 465 -19.32 2.83 -16.05
N ILE A 466 -18.34 3.48 -15.42
CA ILE A 466 -17.62 2.95 -14.27
C ILE A 466 -17.81 3.94 -13.14
N ALA A 467 -17.97 3.43 -11.93
CA ALA A 467 -18.21 4.22 -10.75
C ALA A 467 -17.26 3.85 -9.62
N SER A 468 -17.02 4.77 -8.71
CA SER A 468 -16.43 4.52 -7.40
C SER A 468 -17.20 5.28 -6.33
N ALA A 469 -17.26 4.75 -5.11
CA ALA A 469 -17.83 5.42 -3.95
C ALA A 469 -16.71 5.90 -3.03
N THR A 470 -16.85 7.09 -2.45
CA THR A 470 -15.94 7.62 -1.43
C THR A 470 -16.71 7.94 -0.15
N TYR A 471 -16.26 7.39 0.97
CA TYR A 471 -16.86 7.58 2.29
C TYR A 471 -15.78 7.51 3.38
N ASN A 472 -15.85 8.40 4.38
CA ASN A 472 -14.92 8.44 5.53
C ASN A 472 -13.42 8.33 5.20
N GLY A 473 -12.98 8.91 4.08
CA GLY A 473 -11.57 8.91 3.68
C GLY A 473 -11.13 7.68 2.89
N PHE A 474 -12.06 6.82 2.48
CA PHE A 474 -11.77 5.62 1.68
C PHE A 474 -12.59 5.62 0.40
N THR A 475 -11.95 5.22 -0.71
CA THR A 475 -12.58 5.02 -2.00
C THR A 475 -12.75 3.51 -2.26
N SER A 476 -13.94 3.10 -2.70
CA SER A 476 -14.26 1.73 -3.08
C SER A 476 -13.44 1.28 -4.29
N GLN A 477 -13.36 -0.03 -4.52
CA GLN A 477 -13.01 -0.55 -5.84
C GLN A 477 -13.87 0.09 -6.94
N PHE A 478 -13.30 0.24 -8.14
CA PHE A 478 -14.06 0.66 -9.31
C PHE A 478 -15.06 -0.43 -9.72
N THR A 479 -16.25 -0.04 -10.18
CA THR A 479 -17.27 -0.99 -10.65
C THR A 479 -16.81 -1.64 -11.95
N ILE A 480 -16.35 -2.88 -11.86
CA ILE A 480 -16.04 -3.71 -13.02
C ILE A 480 -17.04 -4.86 -13.05
N THR A 481 -17.54 -5.19 -14.24
CA THR A 481 -18.42 -6.35 -14.41
C THR A 481 -17.63 -7.63 -14.21
N TYR A 482 -18.07 -8.48 -13.28
CA TYR A 482 -17.46 -9.79 -13.05
C TYR A 482 -18.50 -10.81 -12.59
N ASN A 483 -18.25 -12.08 -12.91
CA ASN A 483 -19.10 -13.18 -12.49
C ASN A 483 -18.71 -13.63 -11.07
N ASN A 484 -19.68 -13.69 -10.16
CA ASN A 484 -19.46 -14.14 -8.79
C ASN A 484 -19.88 -15.61 -8.54
N GLN A 485 -20.50 -16.27 -9.53
CA GLN A 485 -20.97 -17.67 -9.42
C GLN A 485 -20.82 -18.46 -10.71
N TYR A 486 -20.41 -19.72 -10.60
CA TYR A 486 -20.28 -20.61 -11.76
C TYR A 486 -21.65 -20.96 -12.35
N ALA A 487 -21.74 -20.92 -13.67
CA ALA A 487 -22.92 -21.35 -14.41
C ALA A 487 -23.17 -22.86 -14.21
N GLN A 488 -24.38 -23.22 -13.81
CA GLN A 488 -24.87 -24.59 -13.83
C GLN A 488 -25.51 -24.85 -15.19
N ILE A 489 -24.95 -25.80 -15.94
CA ILE A 489 -25.42 -26.15 -17.28
C ILE A 489 -26.17 -27.47 -17.22
N LEU A 490 -27.44 -27.45 -17.63
CA LEU A 490 -28.25 -28.64 -17.91
C LEU A 490 -28.34 -28.81 -19.43
N HIS A 491 -27.88 -29.95 -19.94
CA HIS A 491 -27.92 -30.22 -21.37
C HIS A 491 -29.31 -30.67 -21.82
N SER A 492 -29.64 -30.42 -23.09
CA SER A 492 -30.90 -30.88 -23.69
C SER A 492 -30.85 -32.39 -23.92
N SER A 493 -31.99 -33.07 -23.92
CA SER A 493 -32.06 -34.52 -24.19
C SER A 493 -33.32 -34.90 -24.98
N CYS A 494 -33.27 -36.04 -25.67
CA CYS A 494 -34.38 -36.62 -26.42
C CYS A 494 -34.99 -35.70 -27.50
N GLY A 495 -34.22 -34.72 -28.00
CA GLY A 495 -34.69 -33.75 -29.01
C GLY A 495 -35.59 -32.65 -28.45
N GLU A 496 -35.79 -32.59 -27.13
CA GLU A 496 -36.64 -31.61 -26.46
C GLU A 496 -35.84 -30.36 -26.05
N ALA A 497 -36.50 -29.20 -26.07
CA ALA A 497 -35.93 -27.93 -25.63
C ALA A 497 -35.95 -27.83 -24.08
N ASN A 498 -35.22 -28.72 -23.39
CA ASN A 498 -35.21 -28.84 -21.93
C ASN A 498 -33.85 -28.50 -21.29
N GLY A 499 -32.90 -27.96 -22.06
CA GLY A 499 -31.63 -27.47 -21.55
C GLY A 499 -31.77 -26.15 -20.79
N SER A 500 -30.83 -25.85 -19.90
CA SER A 500 -30.79 -24.58 -19.17
C SER A 500 -29.37 -24.18 -18.78
N ILE A 501 -29.18 -22.88 -18.60
CA ILE A 501 -27.96 -22.28 -18.07
C ILE A 501 -28.39 -21.34 -16.94
N ILE A 502 -28.14 -21.75 -15.69
CA ILE A 502 -28.69 -21.10 -14.50
C ILE A 502 -27.64 -20.91 -13.40
N GLY A 503 -27.96 -20.12 -12.37
CA GLY A 503 -27.11 -19.88 -11.21
C GLY A 503 -26.02 -18.83 -11.47
N GLN A 504 -26.08 -18.11 -12.59
CA GLN A 504 -25.12 -17.06 -12.87
C GLN A 504 -25.54 -15.77 -12.19
N ARG A 505 -24.60 -15.08 -11.55
CA ARG A 505 -24.86 -13.80 -10.89
C ARG A 505 -23.68 -12.87 -11.21
N TYR A 506 -23.99 -11.75 -11.83
CA TYR A 506 -23.01 -10.74 -12.22
C TYR A 506 -23.21 -9.50 -11.36
N LYS A 507 -22.10 -8.94 -10.88
CA LYS A 507 -22.11 -7.60 -10.26
C LYS A 507 -21.88 -6.53 -11.32
N ASN A 508 -22.36 -5.31 -11.05
CA ASN A 508 -22.15 -4.15 -11.93
C ASN A 508 -22.71 -4.40 -13.35
N ALA A 509 -23.92 -4.95 -13.42
CA ALA A 509 -24.61 -5.28 -14.66
C ALA A 509 -25.87 -4.42 -14.79
N GLY A 510 -26.00 -3.69 -15.89
CA GLY A 510 -27.18 -2.90 -16.23
C GLY A 510 -28.30 -3.70 -16.89
N GLY A 511 -28.01 -4.93 -17.34
CA GLY A 511 -28.97 -5.84 -17.95
C GLY A 511 -28.30 -7.08 -18.55
N TYR A 512 -29.12 -7.99 -19.10
CA TYR A 512 -28.67 -9.23 -19.72
C TYR A 512 -29.32 -9.40 -21.09
N GLU A 513 -28.59 -9.96 -22.04
CA GLU A 513 -29.12 -10.34 -23.35
C GLU A 513 -28.51 -11.67 -23.78
N TRP A 514 -29.34 -12.68 -24.00
CA TRP A 514 -28.93 -13.97 -24.57
C TRP A 514 -29.18 -13.99 -26.07
N ARG A 515 -28.17 -14.39 -26.85
CA ARG A 515 -28.30 -14.68 -28.28
C ARG A 515 -28.00 -16.14 -28.60
N ASN A 516 -28.73 -16.70 -29.56
CA ASN A 516 -28.43 -18.01 -30.13
C ASN A 516 -27.37 -17.89 -31.26
N GLU A 517 -26.99 -19.02 -31.87
CA GLU A 517 -26.03 -19.07 -32.97
C GLU A 517 -26.50 -18.35 -34.25
N ALA A 518 -27.80 -18.06 -34.38
CA ALA A 518 -28.38 -17.26 -35.44
C ALA A 518 -28.44 -15.74 -35.11
N GLU A 519 -27.81 -15.32 -34.00
CA GLU A 519 -27.80 -13.95 -33.48
C GLU A 519 -29.19 -13.42 -33.03
N GLU A 520 -30.17 -14.29 -32.83
CA GLU A 520 -31.50 -13.92 -32.35
C GLU A 520 -31.51 -13.81 -30.82
N ILE A 521 -32.21 -12.79 -30.28
CA ILE A 521 -32.36 -12.61 -28.83
C ILE A 521 -33.34 -13.66 -28.30
N VAL A 522 -32.89 -14.47 -27.33
CA VAL A 522 -33.64 -15.59 -26.75
C VAL A 522 -33.90 -15.46 -25.24
N GLY A 523 -33.37 -14.42 -24.59
CA GLY A 523 -33.61 -14.16 -23.17
C GLY A 523 -32.99 -12.84 -22.70
N SER A 524 -33.48 -12.32 -21.57
CA SER A 524 -33.07 -11.03 -21.00
C SER A 524 -32.71 -11.09 -19.51
N ASP A 525 -32.64 -12.30 -18.95
CA ASP A 525 -32.26 -12.55 -17.56
C ASP A 525 -30.87 -13.21 -17.49
N ALA A 526 -30.23 -13.17 -16.32
CA ALA A 526 -28.94 -13.85 -16.10
C ALA A 526 -29.03 -15.37 -16.29
N ASP A 527 -30.21 -15.94 -16.01
CA ASP A 527 -30.52 -17.36 -16.15
C ASP A 527 -31.43 -17.56 -17.37
N ILE A 528 -31.22 -18.63 -18.14
CA ILE A 528 -32.04 -18.98 -19.29
C ILE A 528 -32.36 -20.48 -19.28
N SER A 529 -33.57 -20.85 -19.68
CA SER A 529 -34.03 -22.24 -19.76
C SER A 529 -34.83 -22.49 -21.04
N GLY A 530 -35.11 -23.75 -21.35
CA GLY A 530 -35.85 -24.11 -22.56
C GLY A 530 -34.96 -24.21 -23.81
N LEU A 531 -33.69 -24.57 -23.63
CA LEU A 531 -32.69 -24.52 -24.69
C LEU A 531 -32.57 -25.84 -25.46
N LEU A 532 -32.41 -25.75 -26.78
CA LEU A 532 -31.99 -26.85 -27.66
C LEU A 532 -30.44 -26.96 -27.70
N PRO A 533 -29.88 -28.08 -28.20
CA PRO A 533 -28.44 -28.19 -28.42
C PRO A 533 -27.93 -27.10 -29.37
N GLY A 534 -26.85 -26.41 -28.98
CA GLY A 534 -26.33 -25.24 -29.71
C GLY A 534 -25.44 -24.34 -28.87
N LYS A 535 -24.94 -23.27 -29.49
CA LYS A 535 -24.14 -22.23 -28.82
C LYS A 535 -25.02 -21.04 -28.45
N TYR A 536 -24.79 -20.51 -27.25
CA TYR A 536 -25.50 -19.37 -26.71
C TYR A 536 -24.50 -18.35 -26.17
N VAL A 537 -24.71 -17.08 -26.49
CA VAL A 537 -23.86 -15.96 -26.04
C VAL A 537 -24.67 -15.09 -25.08
N LEU A 538 -24.20 -14.99 -23.84
CA LEU A 538 -24.71 -14.02 -22.86
C LEU A 538 -23.92 -12.73 -22.98
N SER A 539 -24.60 -11.62 -23.27
CA SER A 539 -24.08 -10.27 -23.15
C SER A 539 -24.54 -9.66 -21.83
N VAL A 540 -23.59 -9.29 -20.96
CA VAL A 540 -23.86 -8.57 -19.71
C VAL A 540 -23.70 -7.08 -19.99
N LEU A 541 -24.82 -6.37 -20.02
CA LEU A 541 -24.93 -5.02 -20.58
C LEU A 541 -24.43 -3.97 -19.60
N ASN A 542 -23.53 -3.09 -20.06
CA ASN A 542 -23.12 -1.87 -19.38
C ASN A 542 -22.64 -0.83 -20.42
N GLY A 543 -23.47 -0.42 -21.37
CA GLY A 543 -23.03 0.47 -22.47
C GLY A 543 -21.95 -0.18 -23.36
N SER A 544 -20.86 0.55 -23.67
CA SER A 544 -19.69 0.00 -24.41
C SER A 544 -18.96 -1.10 -23.62
N CYS A 545 -19.11 -1.10 -22.30
CA CYS A 545 -18.53 -2.03 -21.33
C CYS A 545 -19.19 -3.43 -21.31
N THR A 546 -19.81 -3.85 -22.41
CA THR A 546 -20.59 -5.08 -22.47
C THR A 546 -19.67 -6.30 -22.58
N GLN A 547 -19.67 -7.16 -21.57
CA GLN A 547 -18.93 -8.42 -21.59
C GLN A 547 -19.75 -9.54 -22.21
N ARG A 548 -19.09 -10.45 -22.95
CA ARG A 548 -19.72 -11.58 -23.63
C ARG A 548 -19.17 -12.91 -23.12
N PHE A 549 -20.08 -13.82 -22.79
CA PHE A 549 -19.77 -15.18 -22.33
C PHE A 549 -20.41 -16.18 -23.27
N THR A 550 -19.65 -17.18 -23.73
CA THR A 550 -20.15 -18.22 -24.63
C THR A 550 -20.37 -19.51 -23.87
N PHE A 551 -21.57 -20.08 -24.02
CA PHE A 551 -21.97 -21.36 -23.44
C PHE A 551 -22.40 -22.33 -24.55
N THR A 552 -22.27 -23.63 -24.29
CA THR A 552 -22.69 -24.67 -25.23
C THR A 552 -23.63 -25.65 -24.52
N ILE A 553 -24.81 -25.85 -25.12
CA ILE A 553 -25.74 -26.91 -24.74
C ILE A 553 -25.51 -28.10 -25.67
N LEU A 554 -25.19 -29.25 -25.08
CA LEU A 554 -24.96 -30.49 -25.81
C LEU A 554 -26.27 -31.28 -25.97
N ASP A 555 -26.28 -32.22 -26.92
CA ASP A 555 -27.30 -33.28 -27.01
C ASP A 555 -26.94 -34.41 -26.03
N GLY A 556 -27.66 -34.43 -24.90
CA GLY A 556 -27.56 -35.43 -23.85
C GLY A 556 -28.34 -36.71 -24.12
N THR A 557 -28.88 -36.94 -25.31
CA THR A 557 -29.54 -38.21 -25.66
C THR A 557 -28.53 -39.36 -25.60
N PRO A 558 -28.71 -40.38 -24.74
CA PRO A 558 -27.77 -41.49 -24.63
C PRO A 558 -27.66 -42.28 -25.94
N LYS A 559 -26.42 -42.52 -26.42
CA LYS A 559 -26.14 -43.33 -27.62
C LYS A 559 -25.16 -44.45 -27.27
N PHE A 560 -25.61 -45.70 -27.38
CA PHE A 560 -24.78 -46.87 -27.10
C PHE A 560 -23.77 -47.12 -28.21
N ASN A 561 -22.53 -47.46 -27.82
CA ASN A 561 -21.57 -48.10 -28.70
C ASN A 561 -21.39 -49.56 -28.29
N THR A 562 -21.91 -50.47 -29.12
CA THR A 562 -21.96 -51.92 -28.86
C THR A 562 -20.83 -52.71 -29.51
N SER A 563 -19.93 -52.07 -30.27
CA SER A 563 -18.90 -52.76 -31.07
C SER A 563 -17.86 -53.53 -30.24
N SER A 564 -17.72 -53.19 -28.97
CA SER A 564 -16.63 -53.67 -28.09
C SER A 564 -17.13 -54.45 -26.87
N VAL A 565 -18.44 -54.77 -26.81
CA VAL A 565 -19.05 -55.45 -25.66
C VAL A 565 -18.53 -56.88 -25.56
N TYR A 566 -18.03 -57.23 -24.37
CA TYR A 566 -17.45 -58.54 -24.08
C TYR A 566 -18.36 -59.34 -23.15
N LYS A 567 -18.56 -60.64 -23.43
CA LYS A 567 -19.44 -61.54 -22.68
C LYS A 567 -18.63 -62.68 -22.06
N ILE A 568 -18.79 -62.89 -20.76
CA ILE A 568 -18.28 -64.04 -20.03
C ILE A 568 -19.47 -64.88 -19.58
N ASN A 569 -19.51 -66.13 -20.05
CA ASN A 569 -20.54 -67.09 -19.69
C ASN A 569 -20.33 -67.59 -18.26
N PRO A 570 -21.40 -67.69 -17.44
CA PRO A 570 -21.32 -68.29 -16.12
C PRO A 570 -21.03 -69.80 -16.23
N SER A 571 -20.43 -70.36 -15.19
CA SER A 571 -20.04 -71.77 -15.16
C SER A 571 -20.62 -72.46 -13.93
N CYS A 572 -20.96 -73.75 -14.06
CA CYS A 572 -21.32 -74.65 -12.97
C CYS A 572 -22.46 -74.13 -12.07
N GLY A 573 -23.39 -73.36 -12.63
CA GLY A 573 -24.60 -72.88 -11.95
C GLY A 573 -24.39 -71.70 -10.99
N ILE A 574 -23.19 -71.12 -10.93
CA ILE A 574 -22.88 -69.97 -10.09
C ILE A 574 -22.93 -68.66 -10.89
N SER A 575 -23.32 -67.57 -10.22
CA SER A 575 -23.44 -66.24 -10.82
C SER A 575 -22.06 -65.58 -11.01
N ASN A 576 -21.23 -66.12 -11.89
CA ASN A 576 -19.92 -65.56 -12.25
C ASN A 576 -19.83 -65.06 -13.70
N GLY A 577 -20.97 -64.98 -14.40
CA GLY A 577 -21.06 -64.39 -15.73
C GLY A 577 -20.89 -62.87 -15.70
N ALA A 578 -20.51 -62.28 -16.83
CA ALA A 578 -20.35 -60.84 -16.95
C ALA A 578 -20.61 -60.33 -18.37
N ILE A 579 -21.10 -59.09 -18.47
CA ILE A 579 -21.17 -58.28 -19.68
C ILE A 579 -20.40 -57.00 -19.40
N THR A 580 -19.26 -56.82 -20.07
CA THR A 580 -18.33 -55.70 -19.82
C THR A 580 -18.03 -54.92 -21.10
N ASN A 581 -17.41 -53.75 -20.98
CA ASN A 581 -17.08 -52.83 -22.08
C ASN A 581 -18.30 -52.24 -22.80
N LEU A 582 -19.46 -52.15 -22.14
CA LEU A 582 -20.54 -51.30 -22.63
C LEU A 582 -20.10 -49.84 -22.52
N SER A 583 -20.02 -49.15 -23.66
CA SER A 583 -19.62 -47.75 -23.71
C SER A 583 -20.75 -46.88 -24.25
N ILE A 584 -20.83 -45.67 -23.72
CA ILE A 584 -21.79 -44.63 -24.11
C ILE A 584 -20.95 -43.40 -24.46
N ASN A 585 -21.33 -42.68 -25.52
CA ASN A 585 -20.62 -41.46 -25.86
C ASN A 585 -20.80 -40.42 -24.74
N TYR A 586 -19.77 -40.19 -23.94
CA TYR A 586 -19.91 -39.50 -22.67
C TYR A 586 -19.90 -37.97 -22.81
N ASN A 587 -19.24 -37.35 -23.80
CA ASN A 587 -19.25 -35.90 -24.08
C ASN A 587 -19.33 -34.93 -22.86
N GLY A 588 -18.86 -35.31 -21.67
CA GLY A 588 -18.99 -34.53 -20.44
C GLY A 588 -20.29 -34.71 -19.62
N ILE A 589 -21.18 -35.62 -20.00
CA ILE A 589 -22.53 -35.83 -19.44
C ILE A 589 -22.58 -37.10 -18.59
N ASN A 590 -22.93 -36.96 -17.32
CA ASN A 590 -23.13 -38.08 -16.41
C ASN A 590 -24.48 -38.79 -16.64
N TYR A 591 -24.42 -40.03 -17.12
CA TYR A 591 -25.59 -40.89 -17.29
C TYR A 591 -25.79 -41.82 -16.09
N SER A 592 -27.06 -42.13 -15.78
CA SER A 592 -27.42 -43.23 -14.87
C SER A 592 -27.68 -44.50 -15.67
N VAL A 593 -27.19 -45.64 -15.19
CA VAL A 593 -27.32 -46.94 -15.89
C VAL A 593 -28.04 -47.94 -14.99
N LYS A 594 -28.94 -48.74 -15.55
CA LYS A 594 -29.56 -49.89 -14.89
C LYS A 594 -29.59 -51.08 -15.83
N TRP A 595 -29.21 -52.25 -15.33
CA TRP A 595 -29.32 -53.52 -16.06
C TRP A 595 -30.56 -54.26 -15.62
N TYR A 596 -31.32 -54.78 -16.59
CA TYR A 596 -32.54 -55.54 -16.38
C TYR A 596 -32.38 -56.94 -16.97
N ASP A 597 -32.89 -57.94 -16.25
CA ASP A 597 -33.10 -59.27 -16.82
C ASP A 597 -34.40 -59.33 -17.64
N GLN A 598 -34.69 -60.50 -18.21
CA GLN A 598 -35.87 -60.75 -19.03
C GLN A 598 -37.20 -60.63 -18.25
N GLU A 599 -37.17 -60.72 -16.92
CA GLU A 599 -38.34 -60.57 -16.02
C GLU A 599 -38.55 -59.12 -15.59
N GLY A 600 -37.66 -58.20 -16.02
CA GLY A 600 -37.73 -56.78 -15.69
C GLY A 600 -37.15 -56.45 -14.31
N LYS A 601 -36.39 -57.35 -13.69
CA LYS A 601 -35.72 -57.10 -12.40
C LYS A 601 -34.34 -56.46 -12.61
N ILE A 602 -34.02 -55.48 -11.77
CA ILE A 602 -32.72 -54.79 -11.80
C ILE A 602 -31.63 -55.74 -11.28
N ARG A 603 -30.55 -55.91 -12.06
CA ARG A 603 -29.40 -56.79 -11.75
C ARG A 603 -28.07 -56.05 -11.61
N GLY A 604 -28.00 -54.77 -11.96
CA GLY A 604 -26.83 -53.94 -11.76
C GLY A 604 -27.09 -52.48 -12.10
N THR A 605 -26.24 -51.58 -11.61
CA THR A 605 -26.35 -50.13 -11.83
C THR A 605 -25.06 -49.48 -12.35
N ASP A 606 -24.08 -50.30 -12.71
CA ASP A 606 -22.80 -49.88 -13.28
C ASP A 606 -22.79 -50.17 -14.80
N TYR A 607 -21.90 -49.51 -15.55
CA TYR A 607 -21.69 -49.74 -16.99
C TYR A 607 -21.31 -51.19 -17.29
N ASN A 608 -20.66 -51.87 -16.34
CA ASN A 608 -20.33 -53.29 -16.43
C ASN A 608 -21.26 -54.12 -15.54
N LEU A 609 -21.96 -55.08 -16.13
CA LEU A 609 -22.73 -56.07 -15.38
C LEU A 609 -21.83 -57.27 -15.04
N ARG A 610 -21.62 -57.55 -13.76
CA ARG A 610 -20.77 -58.66 -13.30
C ARG A 610 -21.52 -59.54 -12.31
N ASN A 611 -21.03 -60.77 -12.13
CA ASN A 611 -21.54 -61.75 -11.20
C ASN A 611 -23.02 -62.12 -11.44
N VAL A 612 -23.38 -62.36 -12.70
CA VAL A 612 -24.74 -62.74 -13.10
C VAL A 612 -24.83 -64.20 -13.53
N GLU A 613 -26.01 -64.78 -13.33
CA GLU A 613 -26.36 -66.13 -13.73
C GLU A 613 -26.56 -66.24 -15.25
N ALA A 614 -26.83 -67.45 -15.74
CA ALA A 614 -27.19 -67.64 -17.15
C ALA A 614 -28.56 -66.98 -17.39
N GLY A 615 -28.67 -66.19 -18.45
CA GLY A 615 -29.87 -65.39 -18.67
C GLY A 615 -29.68 -64.36 -19.79
N THR A 616 -30.75 -63.61 -20.07
CA THR A 616 -30.76 -62.54 -21.06
C THR A 616 -30.93 -61.19 -20.35
N TYR A 617 -30.03 -60.25 -20.64
CA TYR A 617 -29.94 -58.95 -19.96
C TYR A 617 -29.93 -57.79 -20.97
N HIS A 618 -30.44 -56.62 -20.58
CA HIS A 618 -30.28 -55.36 -21.32
C HIS A 618 -30.01 -54.20 -20.36
N ALA A 619 -29.34 -53.15 -20.84
CA ALA A 619 -29.10 -51.93 -20.08
C ALA A 619 -30.10 -50.84 -20.49
N GLU A 620 -30.63 -50.10 -19.53
CA GLU A 620 -31.31 -48.83 -19.72
C GLU A 620 -30.44 -47.71 -19.18
N VAL A 621 -30.30 -46.65 -19.97
CA VAL A 621 -29.47 -45.49 -19.63
C VAL A 621 -30.34 -44.27 -19.64
N THR A 622 -30.30 -43.50 -18.56
CA THR A 622 -31.16 -42.33 -18.36
C THR A 622 -30.34 -41.08 -18.09
N TYR A 623 -30.69 -40.00 -18.79
CA TYR A 623 -30.28 -38.62 -18.50
C TYR A 623 -31.47 -37.67 -18.61
N ASN A 624 -31.73 -36.87 -17.58
CA ASN A 624 -32.82 -35.88 -17.55
C ASN A 624 -34.17 -36.43 -18.08
N ASN A 625 -34.63 -37.55 -17.51
CA ASN A 625 -35.84 -38.31 -17.88
C ASN A 625 -35.87 -38.91 -19.30
N CYS A 626 -34.79 -38.77 -20.08
CA CYS A 626 -34.62 -39.43 -21.37
C CYS A 626 -33.95 -40.79 -21.16
N THR A 627 -34.70 -41.89 -21.35
CA THR A 627 -34.23 -43.27 -21.18
C THR A 627 -34.11 -43.99 -22.52
N VAL A 628 -32.92 -44.54 -22.82
CA VAL A 628 -32.65 -45.35 -24.02
C VAL A 628 -32.22 -46.75 -23.61
N LYS A 629 -32.69 -47.77 -24.32
CA LYS A 629 -32.39 -49.20 -24.05
C LYS A 629 -31.30 -49.73 -24.99
N SER A 630 -30.41 -50.58 -24.45
CA SER A 630 -29.45 -51.33 -25.24
C SER A 630 -30.12 -52.53 -25.94
N PRO A 631 -29.46 -53.18 -26.90
CA PRO A 631 -29.81 -54.53 -27.32
C PRO A 631 -29.73 -55.53 -26.16
N TYR A 632 -30.35 -56.69 -26.32
CA TYR A 632 -30.31 -57.80 -25.37
C TYR A 632 -29.02 -58.64 -25.52
N TYR A 633 -28.48 -59.12 -24.40
CA TYR A 633 -27.28 -59.95 -24.32
C TYR A 633 -27.56 -61.24 -23.52
N THR A 634 -27.37 -62.40 -24.15
CA THR A 634 -27.59 -63.73 -23.53
C THR A 634 -26.28 -64.38 -23.07
N LEU A 635 -26.31 -65.02 -21.89
CA LEU A 635 -25.23 -65.83 -21.28
C LEU A 635 -25.71 -67.28 -21.02
N SER A 636 -24.85 -68.29 -21.24
CA SER A 636 -25.17 -69.73 -21.10
C SER A 636 -24.25 -70.47 -20.11
N ASN A 637 -24.75 -71.46 -19.36
CA ASN A 637 -24.01 -72.17 -18.28
C ASN A 637 -23.16 -73.37 -18.74
N GLN A 638 -21.99 -73.61 -18.14
CA GLN A 638 -21.08 -74.77 -18.38
C GLN A 638 -21.13 -75.85 -17.26
N THR A 639 -20.80 -77.13 -17.50
CA THR A 639 -20.88 -78.28 -16.53
C THR A 639 -19.52 -78.89 -16.13
N GLY A 640 -19.38 -79.48 -14.91
CA GLY A 640 -18.11 -80.00 -14.33
C GLY A 640 -18.19 -81.35 -13.56
N PRO A 641 -17.15 -81.78 -12.79
CA PRO A 641 -17.07 -83.09 -12.12
C PRO A 641 -18.02 -83.24 -10.92
N ASN A 642 -18.31 -84.48 -10.48
CA ASN A 642 -19.27 -84.82 -9.41
C ASN A 642 -18.68 -85.81 -8.36
N ILE A 643 -18.95 -85.56 -7.07
CA ILE A 643 -18.55 -86.41 -5.92
C ILE A 643 -19.82 -86.91 -5.23
N ASP A 644 -20.01 -88.23 -5.16
CA ASP A 644 -21.10 -88.86 -4.41
C ASP A 644 -20.63 -89.25 -3.01
N GLN A 645 -21.19 -88.57 -2.00
CA GLN A 645 -20.85 -88.72 -0.58
C GLN A 645 -21.90 -89.53 0.20
N SER A 646 -22.76 -90.30 -0.47
CA SER A 646 -23.90 -90.96 0.18
C SER A 646 -23.54 -92.04 1.21
N ALA A 647 -22.31 -92.63 1.19
CA ALA A 647 -21.89 -93.64 2.18
C ALA A 647 -20.35 -93.85 2.33
N PRO A 648 -19.55 -92.88 2.79
CA PRO A 648 -18.13 -93.11 3.12
C PRO A 648 -17.96 -94.02 4.34
N ASP A 649 -16.95 -94.89 4.32
CA ASP A 649 -16.55 -95.70 5.48
C ASP A 649 -15.60 -94.88 6.38
N ILE A 650 -16.05 -94.53 7.59
CA ILE A 650 -15.34 -93.62 8.51
C ILE A 650 -15.03 -94.30 9.85
N LYS A 651 -13.75 -94.27 10.26
CA LYS A 651 -13.29 -94.75 11.56
C LYS A 651 -12.85 -93.57 12.45
N GLY A 652 -13.39 -93.46 13.67
CA GLY A 652 -13.10 -92.36 14.63
C GLY A 652 -11.74 -92.48 15.35
N SER A 653 -11.29 -91.38 15.96
CA SER A 653 -9.99 -91.22 16.64
C SER A 653 -10.17 -90.93 18.15
N LEU A 654 -9.27 -91.47 18.99
CA LEU A 654 -9.29 -91.29 20.45
C LEU A 654 -8.51 -90.03 20.85
N CYS A 655 -9.10 -89.17 21.68
CA CYS A 655 -8.52 -87.96 22.32
C CYS A 655 -7.11 -87.55 21.82
N ASN A 656 -7.06 -86.67 20.81
CA ASN A 656 -5.83 -86.18 20.15
C ASN A 656 -4.85 -87.24 19.55
N SER A 657 -5.25 -88.49 19.27
CA SER A 657 -4.39 -89.55 18.68
C SER A 657 -4.77 -89.93 17.23
N PRO A 658 -3.83 -89.96 16.25
CA PRO A 658 -4.13 -90.12 14.81
C PRO A 658 -4.42 -91.57 14.38
N THR A 659 -5.65 -92.03 14.61
CA THR A 659 -6.06 -93.44 14.41
C THR A 659 -7.29 -93.63 13.50
N GLY A 660 -7.81 -92.54 12.92
CA GLY A 660 -9.02 -92.54 12.10
C GLY A 660 -8.76 -92.65 10.59
N SER A 661 -9.81 -92.92 9.80
CA SER A 661 -9.71 -93.10 8.34
C SER A 661 -11.03 -92.78 7.61
N ILE A 662 -10.95 -92.46 6.31
CA ILE A 662 -12.07 -92.25 5.37
C ILE A 662 -11.80 -93.06 4.08
N LYS A 663 -12.70 -93.98 3.72
CA LYS A 663 -12.61 -94.85 2.53
C LYS A 663 -13.90 -94.87 1.70
N ASN A 664 -13.83 -95.41 0.47
CA ASN A 664 -14.97 -95.72 -0.42
C ASN A 664 -15.84 -94.53 -0.88
N LEU A 665 -15.24 -93.41 -1.31
CA LEU A 665 -15.97 -92.28 -1.90
C LEU A 665 -16.08 -92.41 -3.44
N ALA A 666 -17.29 -92.32 -4.00
CA ALA A 666 -17.51 -92.42 -5.45
C ALA A 666 -17.35 -91.06 -6.15
N VAL A 667 -16.54 -90.99 -7.21
CA VAL A 667 -16.21 -89.73 -7.92
C VAL A 667 -16.29 -89.93 -9.44
N THR A 668 -16.95 -89.02 -10.15
CA THR A 668 -17.15 -89.03 -11.62
C THR A 668 -16.75 -87.68 -12.24
N GLY A 669 -16.25 -87.68 -13.48
CA GLY A 669 -15.87 -86.44 -14.19
C GLY A 669 -15.33 -86.71 -15.60
N SER A 670 -14.99 -85.65 -16.33
CA SER A 670 -14.53 -85.71 -17.72
C SER A 670 -13.00 -85.65 -17.83
N GLY A 671 -12.38 -86.69 -18.39
CA GLY A 671 -10.91 -86.81 -18.50
C GLY A 671 -10.25 -87.43 -17.26
N THR A 672 -8.95 -87.16 -17.07
CA THR A 672 -8.17 -87.71 -15.94
C THR A 672 -8.50 -86.96 -14.65
N LEU A 673 -8.86 -87.69 -13.59
CA LEU A 673 -9.21 -87.12 -12.28
C LEU A 673 -7.99 -86.98 -11.36
N ILE A 674 -7.86 -85.85 -10.68
CA ILE A 674 -6.80 -85.57 -9.70
C ILE A 674 -7.44 -85.38 -8.31
N TYR A 675 -6.96 -86.12 -7.30
CA TYR A 675 -7.48 -86.13 -5.93
C TYR A 675 -6.56 -85.40 -4.94
N LYS A 676 -7.11 -84.58 -4.05
CA LYS A 676 -6.40 -83.94 -2.94
C LYS A 676 -7.24 -83.92 -1.68
N TRP A 677 -6.78 -84.59 -0.63
CA TRP A 677 -7.40 -84.54 0.70
C TRP A 677 -6.77 -83.43 1.53
N LYS A 678 -7.61 -82.55 2.08
CA LYS A 678 -7.17 -81.47 2.97
C LYS A 678 -7.83 -81.58 4.33
N ASN A 679 -7.06 -81.31 5.39
CA ASN A 679 -7.61 -81.14 6.73
C ASN A 679 -8.34 -79.79 6.86
N ALA A 680 -8.99 -79.55 8.00
CA ALA A 680 -9.69 -78.29 8.28
C ALA A 680 -8.82 -77.02 8.18
N ALA A 681 -7.48 -77.15 8.33
CA ALA A 681 -6.52 -76.06 8.15
C ALA A 681 -6.10 -75.85 6.68
N GLY A 682 -6.67 -76.61 5.73
CA GLY A 682 -6.38 -76.53 4.31
C GLY A 682 -5.08 -77.21 3.88
N GLN A 683 -4.39 -77.90 4.80
CA GLN A 683 -3.13 -78.60 4.51
C GLN A 683 -3.39 -79.92 3.81
N LEU A 684 -2.58 -80.24 2.80
CA LEU A 684 -2.68 -81.50 2.06
C LEU A 684 -2.23 -82.67 2.96
N VAL A 685 -3.12 -83.63 3.18
CA VAL A 685 -2.90 -84.80 4.05
C VAL A 685 -3.03 -86.13 3.31
N GLY A 686 -3.45 -86.11 2.04
CA GLY A 686 -3.52 -87.28 1.18
C GLY A 686 -3.75 -86.89 -0.29
N SER A 687 -3.38 -87.78 -1.21
CA SER A 687 -3.53 -87.56 -2.67
C SER A 687 -4.07 -88.78 -3.43
N SER A 688 -4.48 -89.80 -2.70
CA SER A 688 -5.18 -90.99 -3.21
C SER A 688 -6.69 -90.86 -3.07
N SER A 689 -7.43 -91.81 -3.62
CA SER A 689 -8.88 -91.93 -3.48
C SER A 689 -9.36 -92.22 -2.04
N GLU A 690 -8.45 -92.57 -1.13
CA GLU A 690 -8.71 -92.88 0.29
C GLU A 690 -7.77 -92.09 1.23
N LEU A 691 -8.18 -91.88 2.48
CA LEU A 691 -7.42 -91.16 3.52
C LEU A 691 -7.31 -92.00 4.82
N LEU A 692 -6.08 -92.27 5.30
CA LEU A 692 -5.80 -93.19 6.43
C LEU A 692 -4.97 -92.52 7.54
N ASP A 693 -5.05 -93.05 8.76
CA ASP A 693 -4.23 -92.71 9.95
C ASP A 693 -4.24 -91.23 10.34
N VAL A 694 -5.43 -90.64 10.38
CA VAL A 694 -5.63 -89.22 10.67
C VAL A 694 -6.27 -88.98 12.04
N PRO A 695 -5.95 -87.87 12.73
CA PRO A 695 -6.61 -87.50 13.98
C PRO A 695 -8.07 -87.11 13.76
N ALA A 696 -8.86 -87.08 14.84
CA ALA A 696 -10.22 -86.60 14.79
C ALA A 696 -10.24 -85.16 14.24
N GLY A 697 -11.13 -84.93 13.27
CA GLY A 697 -11.08 -83.72 12.47
C GLY A 697 -11.94 -83.80 11.22
N SER A 698 -12.04 -82.65 10.57
CA SER A 698 -12.79 -82.49 9.34
C SER A 698 -11.85 -82.57 8.15
N TYR A 699 -12.18 -83.42 7.17
CA TYR A 699 -11.38 -83.62 5.97
C TYR A 699 -12.24 -83.39 4.73
N THR A 700 -11.69 -82.70 3.73
CA THR A 700 -12.38 -82.45 2.45
C THR A 700 -11.60 -83.10 1.31
N LEU A 701 -12.31 -83.68 0.35
CA LEU A 701 -11.73 -84.19 -0.89
C LEU A 701 -11.94 -83.18 -2.01
N GLU A 702 -10.86 -82.65 -2.57
CA GLU A 702 -10.87 -81.83 -3.78
C GLU A 702 -10.57 -82.71 -5.00
N VAL A 703 -11.45 -82.65 -6.01
CA VAL A 703 -11.35 -83.40 -7.28
C VAL A 703 -11.34 -82.41 -8.44
N LYS A 704 -10.33 -82.49 -9.29
CA LYS A 704 -10.24 -81.73 -10.55
C LYS A 704 -10.27 -82.66 -11.75
N ASP A 705 -11.09 -82.31 -12.75
CA ASP A 705 -11.13 -82.92 -14.08
C ASP A 705 -10.64 -81.93 -15.16
N GLY A 706 -10.70 -82.31 -16.44
CA GLY A 706 -10.23 -81.51 -17.56
C GLY A 706 -11.10 -80.30 -17.97
N SER A 707 -12.21 -80.01 -17.27
CA SER A 707 -13.15 -78.93 -17.62
C SER A 707 -12.71 -77.54 -17.13
N ALA A 708 -13.38 -76.47 -17.62
CA ALA A 708 -13.18 -75.10 -17.14
C ALA A 708 -13.80 -74.83 -15.75
N CYS A 709 -14.61 -75.77 -15.22
CA CYS A 709 -15.17 -75.68 -13.87
C CYS A 709 -14.06 -75.76 -12.81
N PRO A 710 -14.13 -74.99 -11.71
CA PRO A 710 -13.19 -75.13 -10.60
C PRO A 710 -13.21 -76.56 -10.03
N ALA A 711 -12.15 -76.96 -9.32
CA ALA A 711 -12.10 -78.27 -8.67
C ALA A 711 -13.31 -78.44 -7.74
N LEU A 712 -14.03 -79.56 -7.85
CA LEU A 712 -15.14 -79.85 -6.97
C LEU A 712 -14.59 -80.30 -5.62
N VAL A 713 -14.97 -79.61 -4.56
CA VAL A 713 -14.61 -79.98 -3.18
C VAL A 713 -15.82 -80.63 -2.55
N SER A 714 -15.60 -81.81 -1.97
CA SER A 714 -16.61 -82.55 -1.22
C SER A 714 -17.07 -81.75 0.01
N ALA A 715 -18.29 -81.96 0.50
CA ALA A 715 -18.63 -81.48 1.83
C ALA A 715 -17.65 -82.10 2.86
N PRO A 716 -17.35 -81.41 3.98
CA PRO A 716 -16.39 -81.92 4.93
C PRO A 716 -16.84 -83.24 5.55
N ILE A 717 -15.98 -84.25 5.49
CA ILE A 717 -16.18 -85.59 6.03
C ILE A 717 -15.52 -85.63 7.40
N MET A 718 -16.33 -85.91 8.43
CA MET A 718 -15.91 -85.85 9.82
C MET A 718 -15.36 -87.19 10.29
N VAL A 719 -14.09 -87.22 10.70
CA VAL A 719 -13.55 -88.30 11.52
C VAL A 719 -13.86 -87.95 12.99
N PRO A 720 -14.78 -88.67 13.66
CA PRO A 720 -15.26 -88.27 14.98
C PRO A 720 -14.21 -88.52 16.08
N GLU A 721 -14.16 -87.62 17.08
CA GLU A 721 -13.41 -87.81 18.32
C GLU A 721 -14.25 -88.58 19.34
N ILE A 722 -13.68 -89.60 19.98
CA ILE A 722 -14.36 -90.39 21.02
C ILE A 722 -13.90 -89.90 22.41
N ASN A 723 -14.84 -89.50 23.28
CA ASN A 723 -14.67 -88.97 24.66
C ASN A 723 -14.09 -87.53 24.84
N GLY A 724 -14.31 -86.60 23.91
CA GLY A 724 -13.79 -85.20 23.99
C GLY A 724 -14.69 -84.16 24.70
N VAL A 725 -14.09 -83.04 25.15
CA VAL A 725 -14.78 -81.78 25.53
C VAL A 725 -14.75 -80.82 24.34
N THR A 726 -15.88 -80.17 24.00
CA THR A 726 -15.94 -79.18 22.90
C THR A 726 -16.46 -77.83 23.38
N VAL A 727 -15.76 -76.74 23.06
CA VAL A 727 -16.17 -75.34 23.31
C VAL A 727 -16.42 -74.67 21.96
N ASN A 728 -17.66 -74.27 21.68
CA ASN A 728 -18.05 -73.60 20.44
C ASN A 728 -18.45 -72.14 20.70
N THR A 729 -17.61 -71.22 20.22
CA THR A 729 -17.79 -69.77 20.33
C THR A 729 -18.45 -69.14 19.10
N ALA A 730 -18.95 -69.92 18.14
CA ALA A 730 -19.56 -69.40 16.90
C ALA A 730 -20.83 -68.58 17.16
N ASN A 731 -21.62 -68.97 18.17
CA ASN A 731 -22.86 -68.28 18.56
C ASN A 731 -22.64 -67.25 19.68
N LYS A 732 -21.39 -66.83 19.90
CA LYS A 732 -21.09 -65.85 20.94
C LYS A 732 -21.81 -64.52 20.65
N VAL A 733 -22.47 -63.98 21.66
CA VAL A 733 -23.05 -62.64 21.66
C VAL A 733 -22.27 -61.82 22.67
N ILE A 734 -21.56 -60.81 22.18
CA ILE A 734 -20.77 -59.89 23.00
C ILE A 734 -21.54 -58.57 23.14
N GLY A 735 -21.96 -58.25 24.36
CA GLY A 735 -22.50 -56.94 24.70
C GLY A 735 -21.37 -55.96 25.02
N LYS A 736 -21.34 -54.81 24.34
CA LYS A 736 -20.35 -53.74 24.56
C LYS A 736 -20.57 -53.03 25.90
N ALA A 737 -19.50 -52.45 26.46
CA ALA A 737 -19.57 -51.65 27.68
C ALA A 737 -19.63 -50.14 27.35
N ALA A 738 -20.49 -49.36 28.04
CA ALA A 738 -20.55 -47.91 27.88
C ALA A 738 -19.52 -47.18 28.77
N CYS A 739 -19.13 -45.95 28.39
CA CYS A 739 -18.18 -45.11 29.16
C CYS A 739 -18.56 -45.10 30.66
N ASN A 740 -17.59 -45.37 31.54
CA ASN A 740 -17.75 -45.40 33.00
C ASN A 740 -18.80 -46.39 33.56
N THR A 741 -19.15 -47.45 32.82
CA THR A 741 -20.07 -48.52 33.29
C THR A 741 -19.49 -49.92 33.05
N SER A 742 -19.78 -50.87 33.94
CA SER A 742 -19.38 -52.30 33.82
C SER A 742 -20.57 -53.16 33.41
N ASN A 743 -21.14 -52.90 32.22
CA ASN A 743 -22.35 -53.58 31.73
C ASN A 743 -22.09 -54.51 30.53
N GLY A 744 -20.82 -54.76 30.16
CA GLY A 744 -20.46 -55.66 29.08
C GLY A 744 -20.79 -57.13 29.40
N SER A 745 -20.96 -57.95 28.35
CA SER A 745 -21.29 -59.38 28.51
C SER A 745 -20.74 -60.24 27.36
N ILE A 746 -20.56 -61.54 27.63
CA ILE A 746 -20.23 -62.58 26.66
C ILE A 746 -21.14 -63.78 26.95
N THR A 747 -22.07 -64.06 26.04
CA THR A 747 -23.08 -65.12 26.19
C THR A 747 -23.18 -65.96 24.91
N GLY A 748 -23.97 -67.04 24.92
CA GLY A 748 -24.26 -67.82 23.71
C GLY A 748 -23.18 -68.82 23.30
N ILE A 749 -22.17 -69.04 24.14
CA ILE A 749 -21.16 -70.09 23.94
C ILE A 749 -21.78 -71.45 24.24
N ILE A 750 -21.62 -72.41 23.34
CA ILE A 750 -22.14 -73.78 23.49
C ILE A 750 -20.98 -74.69 23.89
N VAL A 751 -21.10 -75.38 25.02
CA VAL A 751 -20.10 -76.35 25.48
C VAL A 751 -20.75 -77.71 25.68
N ALA A 752 -20.11 -78.77 25.17
CA ALA A 752 -20.55 -80.16 25.32
C ALA A 752 -19.44 -81.04 25.91
N GLY A 753 -19.83 -82.01 26.74
CA GLY A 753 -18.91 -82.96 27.37
C GLY A 753 -18.14 -82.43 28.59
N ALA A 754 -18.27 -81.14 28.95
CA ALA A 754 -17.66 -80.54 30.15
C ALA A 754 -18.58 -80.59 31.38
N THR A 755 -17.98 -80.72 32.57
CA THR A 755 -18.67 -80.69 33.87
C THR A 755 -18.30 -79.46 34.72
N SER A 756 -17.32 -78.63 34.31
CA SER A 756 -16.93 -77.40 35.00
C SER A 756 -16.51 -76.27 34.04
N TYR A 757 -16.72 -75.01 34.45
CA TYR A 757 -16.46 -73.77 33.69
C TYR A 757 -15.69 -72.73 34.50
N GLN A 758 -14.77 -72.00 33.88
CA GLN A 758 -14.07 -70.87 34.50
C GLN A 758 -13.69 -69.80 33.46
N TRP A 759 -14.09 -68.56 33.71
CA TRP A 759 -13.64 -67.39 32.95
C TRP A 759 -12.40 -66.78 33.61
N ILE A 760 -11.40 -66.48 32.79
CA ILE A 760 -10.18 -65.77 33.20
C ILE A 760 -10.01 -64.49 32.37
N ASP A 761 -9.48 -63.44 32.99
CA ASP A 761 -9.10 -62.19 32.30
C ASP A 761 -7.73 -62.30 31.60
N ALA A 762 -7.29 -61.21 30.96
CA ALA A 762 -5.98 -61.13 30.30
C ALA A 762 -4.79 -61.36 31.25
N GLY A 763 -4.96 -61.15 32.56
CA GLY A 763 -3.99 -61.45 33.60
C GLY A 763 -4.05 -62.89 34.11
N ASN A 764 -4.87 -63.75 33.50
CA ASN A 764 -5.21 -65.11 33.94
C ASN A 764 -5.91 -65.18 35.32
N THR A 765 -6.52 -64.08 35.77
CA THR A 765 -7.26 -64.04 37.03
C THR A 765 -8.69 -64.56 36.80
N PRO A 766 -9.20 -65.50 37.64
CA PRO A 766 -10.58 -65.94 37.53
C PRO A 766 -11.58 -64.82 37.81
N VAL A 767 -12.51 -64.57 36.90
CA VAL A 767 -13.52 -63.49 37.01
C VAL A 767 -14.96 -64.02 37.11
N ALA A 768 -15.23 -65.25 36.64
CA ALA A 768 -16.51 -65.94 36.81
C ALA A 768 -16.35 -67.45 36.65
N ASN A 769 -17.33 -68.23 37.13
CA ASN A 769 -17.36 -69.70 37.03
C ASN A 769 -18.65 -70.24 36.38
N THR A 770 -19.40 -69.36 35.73
CA THR A 770 -20.61 -69.66 34.97
C THR A 770 -20.29 -69.74 33.48
N LEU A 771 -21.15 -70.40 32.70
CA LEU A 771 -20.96 -70.48 31.24
C LEU A 771 -21.07 -69.11 30.57
N ASN A 772 -22.04 -68.28 30.98
CA ASN A 772 -22.21 -66.91 30.51
C ASN A 772 -21.45 -65.93 31.42
N LEU A 773 -20.84 -64.89 30.83
CA LEU A 773 -20.14 -63.81 31.52
C LEU A 773 -20.94 -62.49 31.36
N THR A 774 -21.29 -61.81 32.44
CA THR A 774 -22.06 -60.55 32.40
C THR A 774 -21.56 -59.56 33.45
N GLY A 775 -21.73 -58.25 33.19
CA GLY A 775 -21.42 -57.19 34.16
C GLY A 775 -19.95 -56.79 34.20
N MET A 776 -19.25 -56.91 33.07
CA MET A 776 -17.81 -56.69 32.99
C MET A 776 -17.45 -55.35 32.32
N PRO A 777 -16.32 -54.73 32.68
CA PRO A 777 -15.77 -53.60 31.93
C PRO A 777 -15.23 -54.04 30.57
N ALA A 778 -14.89 -53.08 29.70
CA ALA A 778 -14.18 -53.38 28.46
C ALA A 778 -12.82 -54.05 28.75
N GLY A 779 -12.51 -55.13 28.06
CA GLY A 779 -11.37 -56.00 28.38
C GLY A 779 -11.38 -57.33 27.64
N LYS A 780 -10.35 -58.15 27.86
CA LYS A 780 -10.13 -59.45 27.19
C LYS A 780 -10.32 -60.62 28.16
N TYR A 781 -11.03 -61.67 27.73
CA TYR A 781 -11.43 -62.80 28.57
C TYR A 781 -11.35 -64.15 27.82
N ARG A 782 -11.14 -65.27 28.55
CA ARG A 782 -11.14 -66.65 28.02
C ARG A 782 -11.95 -67.60 28.90
N LEU A 783 -12.64 -68.57 28.32
CA LEU A 783 -13.40 -69.61 29.01
C LEU A 783 -12.65 -70.95 28.99
N VAL A 784 -12.43 -71.53 30.17
CA VAL A 784 -11.88 -72.89 30.34
C VAL A 784 -13.03 -73.84 30.70
N ALA A 785 -13.16 -74.95 29.96
CA ALA A 785 -14.15 -75.98 30.20
C ALA A 785 -13.50 -77.37 30.30
N SER A 786 -13.91 -78.19 31.27
CA SER A 786 -13.25 -79.48 31.55
C SER A 786 -14.20 -80.57 32.06
N ASN A 787 -13.81 -81.83 31.86
CA ASN A 787 -14.36 -83.02 32.52
C ASN A 787 -13.24 -83.88 33.13
N ALA A 788 -13.54 -85.10 33.60
CA ALA A 788 -12.57 -85.99 34.25
C ALA A 788 -11.39 -86.47 33.38
N THR A 789 -11.48 -86.36 32.04
CA THR A 789 -10.49 -86.92 31.09
C THR A 789 -10.00 -85.95 30.02
N CYS A 790 -10.60 -84.75 29.91
CA CYS A 790 -10.27 -83.77 28.88
C CYS A 790 -10.54 -82.32 29.38
N ASN A 791 -9.68 -81.36 29.01
CA ASN A 791 -9.92 -79.92 29.18
C ASN A 791 -9.69 -79.17 27.84
N LYS A 792 -10.43 -78.08 27.63
CA LYS A 792 -10.30 -77.17 26.49
C LYS A 792 -10.51 -75.73 26.93
N THR A 793 -9.76 -74.81 26.32
CA THR A 793 -9.85 -73.37 26.55
C THR A 793 -10.32 -72.69 25.26
N SER A 794 -11.21 -71.70 25.37
CA SER A 794 -11.66 -70.90 24.25
C SER A 794 -10.54 -70.00 23.70
N GLU A 795 -10.79 -69.45 22.52
CA GLU A 795 -10.08 -68.26 22.04
C GLU A 795 -10.30 -67.04 22.96
N GLU A 796 -9.49 -66.00 22.78
CA GLU A 796 -9.61 -64.73 23.49
C GLU A 796 -10.80 -63.92 22.95
N LEU A 797 -11.68 -63.50 23.86
CA LEU A 797 -12.91 -62.76 23.54
C LEU A 797 -12.83 -61.37 24.18
N THR A 798 -13.04 -60.32 23.38
CA THR A 798 -12.89 -58.92 23.81
C THR A 798 -14.26 -58.26 23.96
N ILE A 799 -14.52 -57.69 25.13
CA ILE A 799 -15.60 -56.72 25.33
C ILE A 799 -15.04 -55.34 24.96
N GLU A 800 -15.57 -54.73 23.91
CA GLU A 800 -15.17 -53.40 23.44
C GLU A 800 -15.96 -52.28 24.13
N LEU A 801 -15.35 -51.09 24.20
CA LEU A 801 -16.05 -49.86 24.58
C LEU A 801 -16.97 -49.42 23.43
N VAL A 802 -18.16 -48.91 23.73
CA VAL A 802 -19.01 -48.25 22.72
C VAL A 802 -18.30 -46.98 22.24
N GLN A 803 -17.84 -46.96 20.98
CA GLN A 803 -17.33 -45.75 20.34
C GLN A 803 -18.47 -44.96 19.73
N THR A 804 -18.49 -43.66 20.01
CA THR A 804 -19.40 -42.68 19.38
C THR A 804 -18.98 -42.42 17.93
N THR A 805 -19.96 -42.31 17.04
CA THR A 805 -19.79 -41.92 15.63
C THR A 805 -20.19 -40.47 15.36
N LYS A 806 -20.46 -39.67 16.41
CA LYS A 806 -20.92 -38.28 16.27
C LYS A 806 -19.74 -37.34 15.99
N ASP A 807 -19.90 -36.46 15.01
CA ASP A 807 -18.93 -35.46 14.60
C ASP A 807 -19.48 -34.07 14.94
N TYR A 808 -18.86 -33.41 15.91
CA TYR A 808 -19.32 -32.14 16.45
C TYR A 808 -18.68 -30.91 15.79
N ALA A 809 -18.06 -31.04 14.60
CA ALA A 809 -17.35 -29.98 13.88
C ALA A 809 -17.79 -28.54 14.28
N THR A 810 -16.88 -27.77 14.86
CA THR A 810 -17.20 -26.45 15.45
C THR A 810 -16.59 -25.29 14.68
N THR A 811 -17.32 -24.19 14.62
CA THR A 811 -16.79 -22.85 14.26
C THR A 811 -17.05 -21.90 15.42
N LYS A 812 -16.45 -20.70 15.39
CA LYS A 812 -16.60 -19.72 16.46
C LYS A 812 -16.96 -18.34 15.94
N VAL A 813 -17.69 -17.60 16.77
CA VAL A 813 -17.72 -16.14 16.76
C VAL A 813 -17.12 -15.68 18.08
N SER A 814 -16.11 -14.82 18.05
CA SER A 814 -15.47 -14.34 19.28
C SER A 814 -15.31 -12.83 19.27
N THR A 815 -15.66 -12.21 20.39
CA THR A 815 -15.40 -10.79 20.69
C THR A 815 -14.24 -10.72 21.66
N SER A 816 -13.19 -9.98 21.30
CA SER A 816 -12.04 -9.74 22.19
C SER A 816 -12.45 -8.91 23.40
N ALA A 817 -11.79 -9.13 24.53
CA ALA A 817 -11.94 -8.29 25.70
C ALA A 817 -11.29 -6.92 25.48
N THR A 818 -11.89 -5.85 25.99
CA THR A 818 -11.32 -4.49 25.92
C THR A 818 -10.69 -4.11 27.25
N CYS A 819 -9.54 -3.44 27.20
CA CYS A 819 -8.85 -2.90 28.38
C CYS A 819 -8.57 -3.96 29.47
N ALA A 820 -8.31 -5.21 29.06
CA ALA A 820 -8.18 -6.38 29.94
C ALA A 820 -9.37 -6.62 30.89
N LEU A 821 -10.56 -6.12 30.56
CA LEU A 821 -11.78 -6.33 31.32
C LEU A 821 -12.41 -7.68 30.98
N ASN A 822 -13.28 -8.15 31.88
CA ASN A 822 -14.06 -9.38 31.70
C ASN A 822 -15.31 -9.12 30.84
N ASN A 823 -15.12 -8.72 29.58
CA ASN A 823 -16.20 -8.43 28.63
C ASN A 823 -16.04 -9.13 27.27
N GLY A 824 -15.05 -10.01 27.13
CA GLY A 824 -14.90 -10.87 25.98
C GLY A 824 -15.97 -11.96 25.92
N LYS A 825 -16.22 -12.45 24.71
CA LYS A 825 -17.24 -13.47 24.42
C LYS A 825 -16.72 -14.48 23.40
N ILE A 826 -17.04 -15.76 23.60
CA ILE A 826 -16.91 -16.81 22.58
C ILE A 826 -18.28 -17.48 22.43
N GLU A 827 -18.77 -17.57 21.22
CA GLU A 827 -19.93 -18.40 20.86
C GLU A 827 -19.46 -19.52 19.92
N ALA A 828 -19.57 -20.76 20.39
CA ALA A 828 -19.31 -21.95 19.61
C ALA A 828 -20.55 -22.36 18.81
N ILE A 829 -20.35 -22.58 17.51
CA ILE A 829 -21.38 -23.02 16.57
C ILE A 829 -21.04 -24.44 16.12
N PHE A 830 -21.86 -25.41 16.52
CA PHE A 830 -21.76 -26.80 16.07
C PHE A 830 -22.37 -26.91 14.66
N THR A 831 -21.57 -27.33 13.69
CA THR A 831 -21.91 -27.32 12.24
C THR A 831 -22.38 -28.67 11.70
N LYS A 832 -22.30 -29.73 12.51
CA LYS A 832 -22.73 -31.09 12.16
C LYS A 832 -23.69 -31.65 13.20
N ASP A 833 -23.19 -32.44 14.15
CA ASP A 833 -24.00 -33.00 15.24
C ASP A 833 -24.12 -32.02 16.42
N GLN A 834 -25.22 -32.09 17.15
CA GLN A 834 -25.41 -31.34 18.40
C GLN A 834 -25.04 -32.23 19.60
N PRO A 835 -24.18 -31.77 20.52
CA PRO A 835 -23.85 -32.52 21.72
C PRO A 835 -25.01 -32.48 22.73
N ALA A 836 -25.09 -33.49 23.60
CA ALA A 836 -26.08 -33.54 24.68
C ALA A 836 -25.82 -32.42 25.71
N ALA A 837 -24.55 -32.10 25.96
CA ALA A 837 -24.12 -30.94 26.73
C ALA A 837 -22.73 -30.47 26.28
N CYS A 838 -22.35 -29.24 26.64
CA CYS A 838 -20.99 -28.73 26.44
C CYS A 838 -20.57 -27.83 27.60
N PHE A 839 -19.26 -27.71 27.82
CA PHE A 839 -18.71 -26.84 28.85
C PHE A 839 -17.32 -26.33 28.47
N TRP A 840 -16.89 -25.27 29.14
CA TRP A 840 -15.62 -24.58 28.89
C TRP A 840 -14.71 -24.69 30.09
N LYS A 841 -13.42 -24.99 29.87
CA LYS A 841 -12.38 -24.89 30.90
C LYS A 841 -11.39 -23.78 30.54
N ASN A 842 -10.94 -23.02 31.53
CA ASN A 842 -9.84 -22.06 31.34
C ASN A 842 -8.47 -22.78 31.38
N ASN A 843 -7.39 -22.04 31.13
CA ASN A 843 -6.02 -22.57 31.18
C ASN A 843 -5.60 -23.18 32.54
N ALA A 844 -6.32 -22.89 33.63
CA ALA A 844 -6.10 -23.51 34.94
C ALA A 844 -6.90 -24.82 35.13
N GLY A 845 -7.59 -25.30 34.09
CA GLY A 845 -8.43 -26.50 34.11
C GLY A 845 -9.79 -26.32 34.81
N VAL A 846 -10.14 -25.09 35.21
CA VAL A 846 -11.38 -24.78 35.94
C VAL A 846 -12.52 -24.55 34.95
N VAL A 847 -13.69 -25.14 35.22
CA VAL A 847 -14.90 -24.94 34.39
C VAL A 847 -15.44 -23.52 34.57
N VAL A 848 -15.55 -22.77 33.48
CA VAL A 848 -15.97 -21.35 33.45
C VAL A 848 -17.28 -21.10 32.70
N GLY A 849 -17.86 -22.13 32.07
CA GLY A 849 -19.17 -22.04 31.41
C GLY A 849 -19.73 -23.42 31.04
N HIS A 850 -21.05 -23.53 30.97
CA HIS A 850 -21.78 -24.79 30.67
C HIS A 850 -22.73 -24.64 29.46
N SER A 851 -22.47 -23.64 28.62
CA SER A 851 -23.27 -23.30 27.45
C SER A 851 -22.35 -23.16 26.24
N ARG A 852 -22.93 -23.21 25.03
CA ARG A 852 -22.20 -22.92 23.79
C ARG A 852 -21.70 -21.46 23.72
N ILE A 853 -22.27 -20.58 24.54
CA ILE A 853 -21.87 -19.18 24.67
C ILE A 853 -21.12 -19.01 26.01
N LEU A 854 -19.88 -18.54 25.92
CA LEU A 854 -19.03 -18.15 27.03
C LEU A 854 -18.89 -16.62 27.02
N GLU A 855 -19.40 -15.95 28.05
CA GLU A 855 -19.43 -14.48 28.16
C GLU A 855 -18.70 -13.99 29.42
N ASN A 856 -18.42 -12.69 29.44
CA ASN A 856 -17.80 -11.98 30.55
C ASN A 856 -16.44 -12.57 30.95
N GLN A 857 -15.63 -12.91 29.95
CA GLN A 857 -14.30 -13.48 30.15
C GLN A 857 -13.22 -12.48 29.72
N GLY A 858 -12.13 -12.46 30.47
CA GLY A 858 -10.95 -11.65 30.13
C GLY A 858 -10.13 -12.28 28.99
N PRO A 859 -9.02 -11.62 28.59
CA PRO A 859 -8.09 -12.20 27.64
C PRO A 859 -7.49 -13.52 28.17
N GLY A 860 -7.45 -14.55 27.32
CA GLY A 860 -6.98 -15.87 27.75
C GLY A 860 -7.38 -16.99 26.79
N THR A 861 -7.02 -18.23 27.17
CA THR A 861 -7.36 -19.45 26.44
C THR A 861 -8.43 -20.27 27.18
N TYR A 862 -9.34 -20.85 26.41
CA TYR A 862 -10.53 -21.55 26.86
C TYR A 862 -10.77 -22.80 26.00
N ASP A 863 -10.82 -23.96 26.63
CA ASP A 863 -11.03 -25.27 26.00
C ASP A 863 -12.51 -25.64 26.00
N LEU A 864 -13.07 -25.96 24.82
CA LEU A 864 -14.46 -26.42 24.68
C LEU A 864 -14.52 -27.95 24.72
N TYR A 865 -15.34 -28.47 25.61
CA TYR A 865 -15.68 -29.89 25.72
C TYR A 865 -17.14 -30.13 25.31
N ALA A 866 -17.38 -31.26 24.65
CA ALA A 866 -18.71 -31.79 24.37
C ALA A 866 -18.95 -33.11 25.10
N ILE A 867 -20.20 -33.34 25.49
CA ILE A 867 -20.68 -34.58 26.11
C ILE A 867 -21.70 -35.20 25.17
N ASP A 868 -21.50 -36.45 24.81
CA ASP A 868 -22.46 -37.20 23.98
C ASP A 868 -23.64 -37.75 24.81
N ASP A 869 -24.62 -38.33 24.13
CA ASP A 869 -25.84 -38.89 24.75
C ASP A 869 -25.55 -40.12 25.64
N LEU A 870 -24.32 -40.66 25.56
CA LEU A 870 -23.83 -41.81 26.34
C LEU A 870 -22.94 -41.37 27.51
N GLY A 871 -22.74 -40.07 27.71
CA GLY A 871 -21.96 -39.51 28.82
C GLY A 871 -20.45 -39.51 28.61
N CYS A 872 -19.96 -39.67 27.37
CA CYS A 872 -18.54 -39.59 27.05
C CYS A 872 -18.12 -38.13 26.80
N GLU A 873 -17.06 -37.66 27.47
CA GLU A 873 -16.50 -36.30 27.30
C GLU A 873 -15.44 -36.25 26.19
N HIS A 874 -15.54 -35.26 25.30
CA HIS A 874 -14.61 -35.03 24.20
C HIS A 874 -14.11 -33.59 24.19
N LEU A 875 -12.78 -33.40 24.24
CA LEU A 875 -12.16 -32.10 23.94
C LEU A 875 -12.30 -31.83 22.45
N LEU A 876 -13.01 -30.76 22.09
CA LEU A 876 -13.20 -30.39 20.69
C LEU A 876 -12.09 -29.49 20.19
N GLN A 877 -11.91 -28.33 20.84
CA GLN A 877 -10.98 -27.31 20.38
C GLN A 877 -10.65 -26.30 21.48
N GLN A 878 -9.44 -25.73 21.42
CA GLN A 878 -9.03 -24.58 22.23
C GLN A 878 -9.31 -23.27 21.50
N TYR A 879 -9.87 -22.31 22.23
CA TYR A 879 -10.22 -20.99 21.73
C TYR A 879 -9.54 -19.89 22.55
N SER A 880 -9.26 -18.74 21.94
CA SER A 880 -8.66 -17.59 22.62
C SER A 880 -9.57 -16.36 22.54
N ILE A 881 -9.59 -15.60 23.65
CA ILE A 881 -10.11 -14.23 23.71
C ILE A 881 -8.89 -13.29 23.67
N GLY A 882 -8.83 -12.44 22.66
CA GLY A 882 -7.80 -11.42 22.52
C GLY A 882 -8.01 -10.25 23.49
N ASN A 883 -6.99 -9.40 23.63
CA ASN A 883 -7.08 -8.13 24.37
C ASN A 883 -6.96 -6.95 23.39
N ILE A 884 -7.92 -6.05 23.42
CA ILE A 884 -7.82 -4.75 22.76
C ILE A 884 -7.41 -3.72 23.83
N SER A 885 -6.12 -3.37 23.81
CA SER A 885 -5.57 -2.32 24.69
C SER A 885 -6.03 -0.93 24.22
N GLY A 886 -6.30 -0.03 25.16
CA GLY A 886 -6.60 1.38 24.85
C GLY A 886 -5.40 2.12 24.22
N ALA A 887 -5.67 3.24 23.57
CA ALA A 887 -4.62 4.07 22.98
C ALA A 887 -3.60 4.57 24.01
N THR A 888 -2.32 4.56 23.61
CA THR A 888 -1.22 5.12 24.38
C THR A 888 -0.97 6.56 23.95
N ILE A 889 -0.83 7.47 24.91
CA ILE A 889 -0.56 8.89 24.67
C ILE A 889 0.94 9.15 24.71
N ASN A 890 1.49 9.60 23.58
CA ASN A 890 2.86 10.03 23.43
C ASN A 890 2.95 11.57 23.44
N ARG A 891 3.32 12.12 24.59
CA ARG A 891 3.48 13.57 24.79
C ARG A 891 4.71 14.15 24.08
N ASN A 892 5.65 13.35 23.57
CA ASN A 892 6.81 13.87 22.83
C ASN A 892 6.45 14.49 21.47
N LEU A 893 5.26 14.22 20.95
CA LEU A 893 4.77 14.76 19.66
C LEU A 893 3.91 16.01 19.82
N GLU A 894 3.66 16.44 21.06
CA GLU A 894 2.96 17.68 21.33
C GLU A 894 3.82 18.89 20.98
N GLN A 895 3.17 19.94 20.51
CA GLN A 895 3.84 21.19 20.20
C GLN A 895 2.96 22.34 20.66
N ILE A 896 3.55 23.26 21.40
CA ILE A 896 2.89 24.47 21.88
C ILE A 896 3.62 25.64 21.24
N THR A 897 2.86 26.52 20.61
CA THR A 897 3.36 27.79 20.08
C THR A 897 2.60 28.90 20.79
N ASN A 898 3.35 29.77 21.47
CA ASN A 898 2.78 30.90 22.20
C ASN A 898 2.13 31.90 21.24
N ASP A 899 1.14 32.64 21.75
CA ASP A 899 0.57 33.77 21.03
C ASP A 899 1.64 34.84 20.88
N GLN A 900 1.69 35.49 19.73
CA GLN A 900 2.66 36.53 19.44
C GLN A 900 1.95 37.87 19.47
N CYS A 901 2.35 38.73 20.41
CA CYS A 901 1.84 40.09 20.54
C CYS A 901 0.31 40.20 20.71
N GLY A 902 -0.34 39.20 21.30
CA GLY A 902 -1.79 39.21 21.59
C GLY A 902 -2.68 39.10 20.34
N LEU A 903 -2.13 38.59 19.22
CA LEU A 903 -2.79 38.59 17.92
C LEU A 903 -3.62 37.32 17.66
N GLY A 904 -3.67 36.38 18.59
CA GLY A 904 -4.36 35.11 18.39
C GLY A 904 -3.60 34.18 17.45
N ARG A 905 -2.26 34.18 17.51
CA ARG A 905 -1.38 33.34 16.67
C ARG A 905 -0.88 32.10 17.39
N GLY A 906 -1.34 31.86 18.61
CA GLY A 906 -0.99 30.68 19.38
C GLY A 906 -1.57 29.41 18.76
N ARG A 907 -0.92 28.29 19.05
CA ARG A 907 -1.24 26.97 18.49
C ARG A 907 -0.90 25.87 19.48
N ILE A 908 -1.78 24.88 19.59
CA ILE A 908 -1.52 23.65 20.33
C ILE A 908 -1.72 22.46 19.38
N LYS A 909 -0.68 21.65 19.23
CA LYS A 909 -0.75 20.31 18.63
C LYS A 909 -0.85 19.29 19.76
N ALA A 910 -1.93 18.51 19.76
CA ALA A 910 -2.14 17.44 20.72
C ALA A 910 -1.01 16.39 20.68
N PRO A 911 -0.78 15.68 21.80
CA PRO A 911 0.04 14.48 21.87
C PRO A 911 -0.35 13.46 20.81
N GLY A 912 0.62 12.67 20.36
CA GLY A 912 0.33 11.56 19.47
C GLY A 912 -0.40 10.43 20.20
N LEU A 913 -1.36 9.80 19.54
CA LEU A 913 -1.96 8.55 19.99
C LEU A 913 -1.38 7.39 19.18
N THR A 914 -0.99 6.31 19.85
CA THR A 914 -0.54 5.06 19.22
C THR A 914 -1.30 3.87 19.82
N GLY A 915 -1.75 2.93 18.99
CA GLY A 915 -2.58 1.80 19.44
C GLY A 915 -4.05 2.21 19.68
N GLY A 916 -4.85 1.34 20.33
CA GLY A 916 -6.25 1.64 20.61
C GLY A 916 -7.23 1.38 19.47
N GLN A 917 -8.51 1.73 19.68
CA GLN A 917 -9.59 1.53 18.72
C GLN A 917 -10.03 2.86 18.06
N LEU A 918 -9.99 2.93 16.73
CA LEU A 918 -10.43 4.10 15.99
C LEU A 918 -11.96 4.29 16.01
N PRO A 919 -12.49 5.52 15.88
CA PRO A 919 -11.75 6.78 15.69
C PRO A 919 -11.16 7.35 16.99
N TYR A 920 -10.07 8.11 16.86
CA TYR A 920 -9.57 8.94 17.96
C TYR A 920 -10.46 10.17 18.17
N PHE A 921 -10.57 10.59 19.42
CA PHE A 921 -11.38 11.72 19.84
C PHE A 921 -10.51 12.80 20.47
N TYR A 922 -10.75 14.05 20.07
CA TYR A 922 -10.18 15.25 20.66
C TYR A 922 -11.32 16.20 20.99
N GLN A 923 -11.29 16.79 22.17
CA GLN A 923 -12.18 17.89 22.54
C GLN A 923 -11.40 18.92 23.32
N TRP A 924 -11.33 20.11 22.75
CA TRP A 924 -10.69 21.26 23.34
C TRP A 924 -11.73 22.14 24.01
N LYS A 925 -11.44 22.56 25.24
CA LYS A 925 -12.21 23.55 25.98
C LYS A 925 -11.36 24.73 26.36
N ASP A 926 -11.95 25.91 26.38
CA ASP A 926 -11.35 27.10 27.01
C ASP A 926 -11.49 27.05 28.54
N LYS A 927 -10.91 28.04 29.22
CA LYS A 927 -11.00 28.20 30.69
C LYS A 927 -12.43 28.29 31.23
N ASP A 928 -13.39 28.72 30.41
CA ASP A 928 -14.79 28.90 30.79
C ASP A 928 -15.63 27.63 30.50
N GLY A 929 -14.98 26.58 29.99
CA GLY A 929 -15.56 25.26 29.73
C GLY A 929 -16.26 25.13 28.37
N HIS A 930 -16.19 26.15 27.51
CA HIS A 930 -16.79 26.10 26.18
C HIS A 930 -15.94 25.23 25.25
N VAL A 931 -16.59 24.40 24.43
CA VAL A 931 -15.90 23.59 23.42
C VAL A 931 -15.49 24.48 22.26
N ILE A 932 -14.18 24.56 22.00
CA ILE A 932 -13.58 25.45 21.00
C ILE A 932 -12.94 24.70 19.82
N GLY A 933 -12.89 23.36 19.89
CA GLY A 933 -12.40 22.54 18.79
C GLY A 933 -12.43 21.06 19.08
N SER A 934 -12.35 20.26 18.02
CA SER A 934 -12.36 18.80 18.06
C SER A 934 -11.29 18.14 17.18
N ASN A 935 -10.34 18.93 16.69
CA ASN A 935 -9.24 18.46 15.85
C ASN A 935 -7.98 18.23 16.69
N ALA A 936 -7.05 17.41 16.20
CA ALA A 936 -5.76 17.17 16.88
C ALA A 936 -4.86 18.42 16.95
N VAL A 937 -5.11 19.41 16.09
CA VAL A 937 -4.45 20.71 16.10
C VAL A 937 -5.50 21.77 16.39
N LEU A 938 -5.20 22.64 17.34
CA LEU A 938 -5.99 23.81 17.68
C LEU A 938 -5.15 25.07 17.39
N ASP A 939 -5.58 25.85 16.39
CA ASP A 939 -4.89 27.05 15.89
C ASP A 939 -5.69 28.31 16.24
N GLY A 940 -5.05 29.48 16.10
CA GLY A 940 -5.73 30.78 16.25
C GLY A 940 -5.95 31.21 17.70
N LEU A 941 -5.12 30.71 18.61
CA LEU A 941 -5.31 30.85 20.05
C LEU A 941 -4.70 32.14 20.57
N LYS A 942 -5.48 32.85 21.40
CA LYS A 942 -4.94 33.92 22.24
C LYS A 942 -4.27 33.34 23.47
N ALA A 943 -3.45 34.14 24.14
CA ALA A 943 -2.93 33.77 25.45
C ALA A 943 -4.06 33.44 26.44
N GLY A 944 -3.92 32.33 27.16
CA GLY A 944 -4.94 31.77 28.04
C GLY A 944 -4.79 30.26 28.25
N ASP A 945 -5.66 29.71 29.09
CA ASP A 945 -5.66 28.29 29.45
C ASP A 945 -6.68 27.49 28.66
N TYR A 946 -6.28 26.28 28.27
CA TYR A 946 -7.04 25.35 27.45
C TYR A 946 -6.96 23.94 28.02
N GLN A 947 -7.98 23.14 27.77
CA GLN A 947 -8.04 21.75 28.22
C GLN A 947 -8.36 20.83 27.04
N LEU A 948 -7.55 19.79 26.85
CA LEU A 948 -7.80 18.72 25.89
C LEU A 948 -8.36 17.50 26.61
N THR A 949 -9.51 17.01 26.18
CA THR A 949 -9.90 15.62 26.40
C THR A 949 -9.49 14.81 25.17
N ILE A 950 -8.63 13.81 25.34
CA ILE A 950 -8.07 12.98 24.27
C ILE A 950 -8.24 11.50 24.59
N GLY A 951 -8.53 10.69 23.58
CA GLY A 951 -8.60 9.24 23.71
C GLY A 951 -8.98 8.58 22.40
N ASP A 952 -9.34 7.30 22.48
CA ASP A 952 -9.85 6.50 21.38
C ASP A 952 -11.33 6.16 21.57
N ALA A 953 -11.88 5.25 20.75
CA ALA A 953 -13.26 4.79 20.89
C ALA A 953 -13.49 3.95 22.17
N LEU A 954 -12.42 3.59 22.90
CA LEU A 954 -12.49 2.91 24.18
C LEU A 954 -12.38 3.95 25.32
N ASP A 955 -13.43 4.09 26.12
CA ASP A 955 -13.47 5.05 27.23
C ASP A 955 -12.31 4.90 28.25
N CYS A 956 -11.66 3.73 28.29
CA CYS A 956 -10.55 3.44 29.21
C CYS A 956 -9.22 4.15 28.85
N SER A 957 -9.10 4.76 27.67
CA SER A 957 -7.89 5.49 27.24
C SER A 957 -8.02 7.01 27.39
N ARG A 958 -9.19 7.52 27.83
CA ARG A 958 -9.46 8.96 27.91
C ARG A 958 -8.60 9.63 28.97
N GLN A 959 -7.89 10.69 28.56
CA GLN A 959 -7.16 11.58 29.44
C GLN A 959 -7.59 13.03 29.24
N ILE A 960 -7.48 13.80 30.32
CA ILE A 960 -7.70 15.23 30.32
C ILE A 960 -6.35 15.91 30.57
N ILE A 961 -5.92 16.74 29.62
CA ILE A 961 -4.60 17.34 29.59
C ILE A 961 -4.74 18.87 29.54
N PRO A 962 -4.21 19.62 30.53
CA PRO A 962 -4.22 21.07 30.51
C PRO A 962 -3.09 21.63 29.63
N TYR A 963 -3.33 22.79 29.02
CA TYR A 963 -2.36 23.59 28.27
C TYR A 963 -2.51 25.06 28.64
N SER A 964 -1.40 25.79 28.58
CA SER A 964 -1.40 27.26 28.70
C SER A 964 -0.66 27.83 27.49
N ILE A 965 -1.26 28.83 26.85
CA ILE A 965 -0.61 29.64 25.81
C ILE A 965 -0.21 30.96 26.47
N GLU A 966 1.08 31.27 26.42
CA GLU A 966 1.57 32.56 26.88
C GLU A 966 1.50 33.60 25.75
N ASN A 967 1.51 34.88 26.12
CA ASN A 967 1.73 35.95 25.15
C ASN A 967 3.22 36.30 25.12
N GLU A 968 3.88 35.93 24.05
CA GLU A 968 5.29 36.20 23.84
C GLU A 968 5.48 37.51 23.07
N SER A 969 6.40 38.33 23.58
CA SER A 969 6.76 39.61 22.96
C SER A 969 7.81 39.39 21.88
N SER A 970 7.46 39.64 20.62
CA SER A 970 8.42 39.66 19.51
C SER A 970 9.07 41.03 19.38
N THR A 971 10.36 41.05 19.05
CA THR A 971 11.04 42.29 18.66
C THR A 971 10.58 42.72 17.27
N LEU A 972 9.99 43.91 17.15
CA LEU A 972 9.59 44.48 15.87
C LEU A 972 10.76 45.26 15.26
N PRO A 973 10.97 45.21 13.94
CA PRO A 973 12.03 45.96 13.28
C PRO A 973 11.81 47.47 13.45
N VAL A 974 12.89 48.20 13.65
CA VAL A 974 12.86 49.67 13.77
C VAL A 974 12.44 50.24 12.42
N PRO A 975 11.41 51.12 12.37
CA PRO A 975 11.02 51.79 11.13
C PRO A 975 12.20 52.53 10.50
N VAL A 976 12.33 52.48 9.18
CA VAL A 976 13.37 53.24 8.48
C VAL A 976 12.74 54.54 7.98
N VAL A 977 13.29 55.68 8.40
CA VAL A 977 12.80 57.03 8.02
C VAL A 977 13.98 57.91 7.68
N ASN A 978 13.77 58.83 6.74
CA ASN A 978 14.79 59.81 6.34
C ASN A 978 14.51 61.16 7.01
N ASP A 979 15.57 61.92 7.23
CA ASP A 979 15.47 63.33 7.60
C ASP A 979 14.82 64.14 6.48
N VAL A 980 14.02 65.13 6.84
CA VAL A 980 13.27 65.99 5.91
C VAL A 980 13.78 67.42 6.04
N LYS A 981 14.02 68.08 4.91
CA LYS A 981 14.42 69.49 4.87
C LYS A 981 13.33 70.31 4.21
N ILE A 982 12.99 71.45 4.82
CA ILE A 982 12.03 72.41 4.29
C ILE A 982 12.60 73.83 4.34
N CYS A 983 12.18 74.71 3.43
CA CYS A 983 12.80 76.04 3.28
C CYS A 983 12.16 77.12 4.15
N SER A 984 10.94 76.90 4.65
CA SER A 984 10.23 77.81 5.55
C SER A 984 9.26 77.00 6.42
N SER A 985 8.66 77.63 7.43
CA SER A 985 7.56 77.00 8.16
C SER A 985 6.43 76.58 7.22
N GLY A 986 5.86 75.40 7.45
CA GLY A 986 4.88 74.78 6.57
C GLY A 986 4.77 73.27 6.74
N ASN A 987 4.08 72.61 5.81
CA ASN A 987 3.83 71.17 5.86
C ASN A 987 5.06 70.36 5.41
N ALA A 988 5.38 69.31 6.15
CA ALA A 988 6.42 68.34 5.83
C ALA A 988 5.85 66.91 5.86
N LEU A 989 6.25 66.09 4.88
CA LEU A 989 5.87 64.68 4.81
C LEU A 989 6.99 63.83 5.41
N ILE A 990 6.71 63.15 6.52
CA ILE A 990 7.56 62.09 7.05
C ILE A 990 7.06 60.75 6.51
N GLN A 991 7.93 60.00 5.86
CA GLN A 991 7.58 58.74 5.19
C GLN A 991 8.48 57.60 5.68
N VAL A 992 7.84 56.58 6.25
CA VAL A 992 8.50 55.29 6.53
C VAL A 992 8.82 54.59 5.21
N GLN A 993 10.06 54.14 5.09
CA GLN A 993 10.56 53.36 3.96
C GLN A 993 10.14 51.90 4.14
N GLN A 994 9.56 51.31 3.09
CA GLN A 994 9.09 49.91 3.07
C GLN A 994 8.12 49.60 4.23
N ALA A 995 6.96 50.26 4.23
CA ALA A 995 5.93 50.06 5.25
C ALA A 995 5.57 48.57 5.41
N GLN A 996 5.58 48.11 6.64
CA GLN A 996 5.21 46.76 7.06
C GLN A 996 3.80 46.75 7.62
N ASN A 997 3.22 45.56 7.75
CA ASN A 997 1.89 45.40 8.32
C ASN A 997 1.90 45.85 9.80
N GLY A 998 0.92 46.62 10.24
CA GLY A 998 0.86 47.17 11.60
C GLY A 998 0.51 48.65 11.62
N THR A 999 0.52 49.24 12.81
CA THR A 999 0.17 50.65 13.00
C THR A 999 1.43 51.43 13.34
N TYR A 1000 1.79 52.39 12.49
CA TYR A 1000 2.83 53.35 12.78
C TYR A 1000 2.27 54.47 13.66
N VAL A 1001 3.04 54.83 14.68
CA VAL A 1001 2.66 55.87 15.65
C VAL A 1001 3.74 56.94 15.68
N LEU A 1002 3.34 58.17 15.39
CA LEU A 1002 4.22 59.35 15.35
C LEU A 1002 4.12 60.13 16.65
N TYR A 1003 5.28 60.42 17.25
CA TYR A 1003 5.44 61.25 18.44
C TYR A 1003 6.28 62.48 18.13
N ASN A 1004 5.98 63.60 18.80
CA ASN A 1004 6.87 64.77 18.80
C ASN A 1004 8.07 64.58 19.74
N ALA A 1005 8.97 65.56 19.77
CA ALA A 1005 10.16 65.56 20.62
C ALA A 1005 9.88 65.42 22.13
N ASN A 1006 8.67 65.76 22.59
CA ASN A 1006 8.24 65.64 23.99
C ASN A 1006 7.55 64.29 24.29
N GLY A 1007 7.53 63.35 23.33
CA GLY A 1007 6.86 62.06 23.48
C GLY A 1007 5.33 62.12 23.41
N THR A 1008 4.75 63.23 22.96
CA THR A 1008 3.30 63.36 22.76
C THR A 1008 2.88 62.74 21.43
N LEU A 1009 1.82 61.93 21.43
CA LEU A 1009 1.22 61.35 20.22
C LEU A 1009 0.74 62.48 19.29
N ILE A 1010 1.19 62.45 18.04
CA ILE A 1010 0.76 63.39 17.00
C ILE A 1010 -0.26 62.74 16.08
N ALA A 1011 0.05 61.55 15.55
CA ALA A 1011 -0.80 60.82 14.62
C ALA A 1011 -0.44 59.34 14.61
N GLN A 1012 -1.36 58.50 14.12
CA GLN A 1012 -1.10 57.09 13.87
C GLN A 1012 -1.85 56.62 12.62
N ASN A 1013 -1.24 55.74 11.83
CA ASN A 1013 -1.87 55.12 10.66
C ASN A 1013 -1.12 53.84 10.24
N ILE A 1014 -1.66 53.11 9.26
CA ILE A 1014 -1.06 51.88 8.74
C ILE A 1014 -0.11 52.12 7.55
N THR A 1015 -0.10 53.32 6.98
CA THR A 1015 0.67 53.63 5.75
C THR A 1015 2.09 54.11 6.05
N GLY A 1016 2.36 54.54 7.29
CA GLY A 1016 3.64 55.12 7.69
C GLY A 1016 3.92 56.50 7.07
N ALA A 1017 2.88 57.16 6.55
CA ALA A 1017 2.97 58.46 5.90
C ALA A 1017 2.31 59.52 6.78
N PHE A 1018 3.07 60.52 7.24
CA PHE A 1018 2.57 61.57 8.13
C PHE A 1018 2.83 62.96 7.56
N ASN A 1019 1.76 63.72 7.33
CA ASN A 1019 1.87 65.12 6.94
C ASN A 1019 1.74 65.98 8.19
N VAL A 1020 2.79 66.73 8.53
CA VAL A 1020 2.88 67.51 9.77
C VAL A 1020 3.23 68.96 9.48
N GLU A 1021 2.56 69.88 10.17
CA GLU A 1021 2.87 71.31 10.09
C GLU A 1021 4.07 71.64 11.01
N ILE A 1022 5.09 72.29 10.46
CA ILE A 1022 6.37 72.56 11.11
C ILE A 1022 6.60 74.06 11.20
N LYS A 1023 6.73 74.57 12.42
CA LYS A 1023 6.97 75.99 12.70
C LYS A 1023 8.44 76.32 12.94
N GLU A 1024 9.17 75.37 13.54
CA GLU A 1024 10.60 75.43 13.84
C GLU A 1024 11.23 74.05 13.62
N SER A 1025 12.57 73.98 13.49
CA SER A 1025 13.28 72.71 13.30
C SER A 1025 13.11 71.80 14.52
N GLN A 1026 12.63 70.56 14.31
CA GLN A 1026 12.35 69.62 15.41
C GLN A 1026 12.53 68.15 15.01
N HIS A 1027 12.61 67.28 16.01
CA HIS A 1027 12.68 65.83 15.84
C HIS A 1027 11.32 65.17 16.07
N PHE A 1028 11.06 64.10 15.32
CA PHE A 1028 9.95 63.18 15.55
C PHE A 1028 10.46 61.78 15.80
N SER A 1029 9.69 61.03 16.58
CA SER A 1029 9.92 59.61 16.86
C SER A 1029 8.79 58.77 16.29
N ILE A 1030 9.11 57.69 15.58
CA ILE A 1030 8.14 56.79 14.96
C ILE A 1030 8.37 55.38 15.46
N VAL A 1031 7.30 54.73 15.93
CA VAL A 1031 7.31 53.31 16.31
C VAL A 1031 6.32 52.53 15.46
N LEU A 1032 6.58 51.25 15.24
CA LEU A 1032 5.66 50.28 14.67
C LEU A 1032 5.01 49.48 15.80
N ARG A 1033 3.68 49.41 15.80
CA ARG A 1033 2.90 48.56 16.70
C ARG A 1033 2.24 47.43 15.93
N GLN A 1034 2.39 46.21 16.45
CA GLN A 1034 1.61 45.04 16.03
C GLN A 1034 1.05 44.38 17.29
N GLY A 1035 -0.27 44.48 17.50
CA GLY A 1035 -0.90 43.97 18.72
C GLY A 1035 -0.36 44.66 19.97
N THR A 1036 0.13 43.88 20.94
CA THR A 1036 0.77 44.38 22.17
C THR A 1036 2.26 44.68 22.03
N CYS A 1037 2.90 44.37 20.89
CA CYS A 1037 4.31 44.63 20.65
C CYS A 1037 4.55 46.01 20.00
N GLU A 1038 5.65 46.64 20.38
CA GLU A 1038 6.11 47.92 19.87
C GLU A 1038 7.60 47.83 19.48
N SER A 1039 7.97 48.41 18.34
CA SER A 1039 9.38 48.51 17.91
C SER A 1039 10.13 49.55 18.74
N LEU A 1040 11.47 49.54 18.66
CA LEU A 1040 12.23 50.74 19.06
C LEU A 1040 11.83 51.93 18.16
N ALA A 1041 11.98 53.14 18.70
CA ALA A 1041 11.66 54.37 18.00
C ALA A 1041 12.72 54.73 16.95
N ALA A 1042 12.26 55.00 15.73
CA ALA A 1042 13.05 55.60 14.67
C ALA A 1042 12.96 57.13 14.77
N SER A 1043 14.08 57.84 14.58
CA SER A 1043 14.09 59.31 14.61
C SER A 1043 14.10 59.88 13.20
N ALA A 1044 13.22 60.85 12.95
CA ALA A 1044 13.26 61.68 11.76
C ALA A 1044 13.47 63.14 12.18
N LYS A 1045 14.55 63.77 11.70
CA LYS A 1045 14.80 65.20 11.91
C LYS A 1045 14.15 66.01 10.80
N ILE A 1046 13.41 67.05 11.17
CA ILE A 1046 12.96 68.07 10.23
C ILE A 1046 13.75 69.35 10.45
N THR A 1047 14.42 69.84 9.39
CA THR A 1047 15.23 71.06 9.44
C THR A 1047 14.61 72.15 8.55
N ILE A 1048 14.39 73.33 9.11
CA ILE A 1048 14.05 74.54 8.36
C ILE A 1048 15.37 75.26 7.99
N GLU A 1049 15.69 75.34 6.70
CA GLU A 1049 16.99 75.91 6.29
C GLU A 1049 17.06 77.45 6.37
N ASN A 1050 15.94 78.17 6.34
CA ASN A 1050 15.90 79.64 6.40
C ASN A 1050 15.61 80.21 7.82
N ASP A 1051 15.88 79.47 8.90
CA ASP A 1051 15.50 79.78 10.31
C ASP A 1051 16.21 81.01 10.95
N GLY A 1052 16.55 82.02 10.14
CA GLY A 1052 17.21 83.23 10.61
C GLY A 1052 17.16 84.42 9.63
N ILE A 1053 16.53 84.29 8.46
CA ILE A 1053 16.26 85.45 7.58
C ILE A 1053 14.95 86.09 8.04
N GLY A 1054 15.02 87.35 8.48
CA GLY A 1054 13.83 88.12 8.85
C GLY A 1054 12.93 88.38 7.64
N VAL A 1055 11.69 88.82 7.88
CA VAL A 1055 10.77 89.21 6.81
C VAL A 1055 11.44 90.25 5.91
N PHE A 1056 11.45 90.02 4.60
CA PHE A 1056 11.92 91.02 3.62
C PHE A 1056 11.00 92.23 3.70
N ALA A 1057 11.48 93.33 4.29
CA ALA A 1057 10.73 94.57 4.32
C ALA A 1057 10.35 94.97 2.89
N ASN A 1058 9.10 95.31 2.66
CA ASN A 1058 8.61 95.69 1.33
C ASN A 1058 8.65 97.20 1.09
N ALA A 1059 9.20 97.98 2.03
CA ALA A 1059 9.42 99.41 1.91
C ALA A 1059 10.57 99.90 2.79
N PHE A 1060 11.21 101.01 2.40
CA PHE A 1060 12.18 101.77 3.22
C PHE A 1060 12.19 103.26 2.82
N SER A 1061 12.70 104.12 3.70
CA SER A 1061 12.61 105.59 3.61
C SER A 1061 13.99 106.28 3.59
N PRO A 1062 14.70 106.29 2.44
CA PRO A 1062 16.01 106.96 2.32
C PRO A 1062 15.85 108.49 2.26
N ASN A 1063 15.56 109.11 3.41
CA ASN A 1063 15.33 110.56 3.59
C ASN A 1063 16.45 111.24 4.42
N GLY A 1064 17.40 110.49 4.96
CA GLY A 1064 18.55 110.96 5.73
C GLY A 1064 18.26 111.26 7.21
N ASP A 1065 17.14 110.76 7.76
CA ASP A 1065 16.76 110.97 9.16
C ASP A 1065 17.40 109.98 10.15
N GLY A 1066 18.19 109.02 9.65
CA GLY A 1066 18.85 107.98 10.43
C GLY A 1066 17.99 106.72 10.63
N HIS A 1067 16.76 106.68 10.13
CA HIS A 1067 15.84 105.57 10.28
C HIS A 1067 15.39 105.01 8.91
N ASN A 1068 15.62 103.71 8.69
CA ASN A 1068 15.28 103.02 7.42
C ASN A 1068 15.85 103.69 6.17
N ASP A 1069 17.00 104.37 6.30
CA ASP A 1069 17.72 104.98 5.19
C ASP A 1069 18.31 103.95 4.21
N GLU A 1070 18.44 102.72 4.69
CA GLU A 1070 18.91 101.57 3.93
C GLU A 1070 17.91 100.42 4.06
N TRP A 1071 17.74 99.67 2.98
CA TRP A 1071 16.93 98.47 2.99
C TRP A 1071 17.70 97.32 3.64
N LEU A 1072 17.55 97.18 4.95
CA LEU A 1072 18.18 96.11 5.72
C LEU A 1072 17.38 94.81 5.60
N ILE A 1073 18.07 93.71 5.34
CA ILE A 1073 17.49 92.36 5.35
C ILE A 1073 18.17 91.59 6.50
N PRO A 1074 17.51 91.47 7.67
CA PRO A 1074 18.08 90.78 8.82
C PRO A 1074 18.43 89.32 8.49
N GLY A 1075 19.62 88.87 8.88
CA GLY A 1075 20.05 87.48 8.73
C GLY A 1075 20.88 87.19 7.48
N MET A 1076 21.00 88.14 6.55
CA MET A 1076 21.76 87.95 5.30
C MET A 1076 23.27 87.74 5.51
N GLN A 1077 23.81 88.08 6.67
CA GLN A 1077 25.20 87.80 7.05
C GLN A 1077 25.53 86.30 7.04
N SER A 1078 24.54 85.44 7.28
CA SER A 1078 24.69 83.97 7.24
C SER A 1078 24.70 83.40 5.82
N TYR A 1079 24.48 84.25 4.81
CA TYR A 1079 24.41 83.89 3.40
C TYR A 1079 25.38 84.73 2.56
N PRO A 1080 26.70 84.57 2.77
CA PRO A 1080 27.71 85.39 2.11
C PRO A 1080 27.75 85.21 0.57
N GLU A 1081 27.19 84.10 0.07
CA GLU A 1081 27.11 83.78 -1.36
C GLU A 1081 25.75 84.15 -1.98
N ALA A 1082 24.79 84.67 -1.19
CA ALA A 1082 23.48 85.02 -1.72
C ALA A 1082 23.58 86.16 -2.74
N THR A 1083 22.82 86.09 -3.83
CA THR A 1083 22.77 87.18 -4.81
C THR A 1083 21.47 87.96 -4.66
N ILE A 1084 21.57 89.28 -4.50
CA ILE A 1084 20.44 90.21 -4.38
C ILE A 1084 20.46 91.11 -5.61
N ALA A 1085 19.34 91.21 -6.32
CA ALA A 1085 19.19 92.14 -7.42
C ALA A 1085 17.87 92.92 -7.29
N ILE A 1086 17.91 94.23 -7.49
CA ILE A 1086 16.72 95.10 -7.45
C ILE A 1086 16.54 95.75 -8.81
N TYR A 1087 15.31 95.75 -9.30
CA TYR A 1087 14.93 96.22 -10.62
C TYR A 1087 13.90 97.35 -10.50
N ASN A 1088 14.01 98.35 -11.36
CA ASN A 1088 12.97 99.37 -11.50
C ASN A 1088 11.75 98.84 -12.30
N ARG A 1089 10.69 99.64 -12.41
CA ARG A 1089 9.46 99.29 -13.15
C ARG A 1089 9.66 98.95 -14.63
N TYR A 1090 10.80 99.33 -15.23
CA TYR A 1090 11.14 99.05 -16.62
C TYR A 1090 12.03 97.80 -16.77
N GLY A 1091 12.31 97.09 -15.67
CA GLY A 1091 13.16 95.90 -15.67
C GLY A 1091 14.66 96.19 -15.67
N HIS A 1092 15.09 97.45 -15.52
CA HIS A 1092 16.50 97.76 -15.37
C HIS A 1092 16.97 97.46 -13.95
N LYS A 1093 18.09 96.75 -13.82
CA LYS A 1093 18.74 96.45 -12.55
C LYS A 1093 19.40 97.72 -11.99
N VAL A 1094 18.87 98.19 -10.87
CA VAL A 1094 19.33 99.41 -10.18
C VAL A 1094 20.23 99.12 -8.99
N PHE A 1095 20.26 97.87 -8.53
CA PHE A 1095 21.16 97.39 -7.48
C PHE A 1095 21.46 95.91 -7.69
N GLU A 1096 22.69 95.51 -7.39
CA GLU A 1096 23.12 94.12 -7.38
C GLU A 1096 24.18 93.92 -6.29
N SER A 1097 24.12 92.79 -5.60
CA SER A 1097 25.12 92.41 -4.61
C SER A 1097 25.27 90.89 -4.54
N THR A 1098 26.49 90.43 -4.27
CA THR A 1098 26.77 89.06 -3.80
C THR A 1098 27.17 89.15 -2.32
N GLY A 1099 26.47 88.40 -1.46
CA GLY A 1099 26.28 88.76 -0.06
C GLY A 1099 25.47 90.06 0.09
N TYR A 1100 25.22 90.49 1.32
CA TYR A 1100 24.48 91.73 1.61
C TYR A 1100 25.22 92.64 2.60
N LYS A 1101 26.53 92.82 2.37
CA LYS A 1101 27.41 93.63 3.24
C LYS A 1101 27.12 95.12 3.14
N THR A 1102 26.71 95.58 1.95
CA THR A 1102 26.34 96.98 1.70
C THR A 1102 24.86 96.99 1.32
N PRO A 1103 23.97 97.36 2.25
CA PRO A 1103 22.54 97.43 2.01
C PRO A 1103 22.18 98.44 0.92
N PHE A 1104 21.04 98.23 0.25
CA PHE A 1104 20.56 99.16 -0.76
C PHE A 1104 20.02 100.45 -0.13
N ASN A 1105 20.59 101.59 -0.48
CA ASN A 1105 20.27 102.91 0.10
C ASN A 1105 19.37 103.78 -0.80
N GLY A 1106 18.75 103.20 -1.83
CA GLY A 1106 17.83 103.92 -2.73
C GLY A 1106 18.53 104.87 -3.72
N ARG A 1107 19.84 104.70 -3.95
CA ARG A 1107 20.60 105.44 -4.98
C ARG A 1107 21.06 104.52 -6.11
N TRP A 1108 21.16 105.06 -7.32
CA TRP A 1108 21.75 104.38 -8.47
C TRP A 1108 22.66 105.37 -9.22
N ASN A 1109 23.91 104.98 -9.48
CA ASN A 1109 24.95 105.84 -10.07
C ASN A 1109 25.14 107.19 -9.34
N GLY A 1110 25.03 107.18 -8.01
CA GLY A 1110 25.17 108.37 -7.16
C GLY A 1110 23.92 109.26 -7.07
N ALA A 1111 22.93 109.05 -7.93
CA ALA A 1111 21.67 109.80 -7.93
C ALA A 1111 20.58 109.09 -7.11
N GLU A 1112 19.70 109.87 -6.48
CA GLU A 1112 18.53 109.35 -5.78
C GLU A 1112 17.51 108.76 -6.73
N LEU A 1113 17.07 107.54 -6.46
CA LEU A 1113 16.03 106.89 -7.25
C LEU A 1113 14.64 107.50 -6.94
N PRO A 1114 13.73 107.61 -7.91
CA PRO A 1114 12.38 108.13 -7.68
C PRO A 1114 11.59 107.28 -6.68
N VAL A 1115 10.72 107.93 -5.90
CA VAL A 1115 9.68 107.29 -5.10
C VAL A 1115 8.84 106.39 -6.01
N GLY A 1116 8.59 105.17 -5.56
CA GLY A 1116 7.87 104.17 -6.33
C GLY A 1116 8.26 102.73 -5.97
N THR A 1117 7.61 101.78 -6.65
CA THR A 1117 7.82 100.35 -6.42
C THR A 1117 8.90 99.79 -7.34
N TYR A 1118 9.83 99.07 -6.73
CA TYR A 1118 10.90 98.29 -7.33
C TYR A 1118 10.63 96.81 -7.06
N TYR A 1119 11.36 95.93 -7.73
CA TYR A 1119 11.21 94.48 -7.56
C TYR A 1119 12.56 93.87 -7.21
N TYR A 1120 12.61 93.05 -6.18
CA TYR A 1120 13.81 92.33 -5.80
C TYR A 1120 13.73 90.87 -6.21
N ILE A 1121 14.90 90.30 -6.51
CA ILE A 1121 15.13 88.87 -6.67
C ILE A 1121 16.34 88.52 -5.80
N ILE A 1122 16.16 87.54 -4.91
CA ILE A 1122 17.20 87.05 -4.01
C ILE A 1122 17.36 85.55 -4.23
N ASP A 1123 18.57 85.11 -4.55
CA ASP A 1123 18.97 83.71 -4.58
C ASP A 1123 19.88 83.44 -3.39
N LEU A 1124 19.44 82.61 -2.44
CA LEU A 1124 20.23 82.29 -1.26
C LEU A 1124 21.35 81.27 -1.53
N LYS A 1125 21.41 80.67 -2.74
CA LYS A 1125 22.37 79.63 -3.14
C LYS A 1125 22.37 78.38 -2.24
N ARG A 1126 21.23 78.09 -1.60
CA ARG A 1126 21.02 76.94 -0.71
C ARG A 1126 19.95 75.95 -1.17
N GLY A 1127 19.46 76.05 -2.41
CA GLY A 1127 18.42 75.16 -2.94
C GLY A 1127 16.98 75.58 -2.60
N CYS A 1128 16.77 76.74 -1.95
CA CYS A 1128 15.48 77.25 -1.52
C CYS A 1128 14.64 77.97 -2.61
N GLY A 1129 15.05 77.94 -3.88
CA GLY A 1129 14.43 78.72 -4.96
C GLY A 1129 14.65 80.24 -4.85
N LEU A 1130 14.28 80.98 -5.90
CA LEU A 1130 14.42 82.44 -5.95
C LEU A 1130 13.34 83.14 -5.12
N GLN A 1131 13.73 83.92 -4.13
CA GLN A 1131 12.85 84.81 -3.38
C GLN A 1131 12.57 86.07 -4.21
N LYS A 1132 11.31 86.43 -4.38
CA LYS A 1132 10.90 87.57 -5.23
C LYS A 1132 9.85 88.40 -4.50
N GLY A 1133 9.91 89.71 -4.66
CA GLY A 1133 8.89 90.60 -4.09
C GLY A 1133 9.04 92.04 -4.56
N SER A 1134 8.15 92.90 -4.07
CA SER A 1134 8.21 94.34 -4.30
C SER A 1134 8.93 95.05 -3.15
N LEU A 1135 9.62 96.13 -3.49
CA LEU A 1135 10.28 97.05 -2.56
C LEU A 1135 9.89 98.48 -2.93
N SER A 1136 9.17 99.17 -2.05
CA SER A 1136 8.74 100.55 -2.25
C SER A 1136 9.72 101.53 -1.62
N ILE A 1137 10.23 102.46 -2.41
CA ILE A 1137 10.96 103.63 -1.89
C ILE A 1137 9.93 104.71 -1.57
N ILE A 1138 9.89 105.14 -0.31
CA ILE A 1138 9.09 106.28 0.17
C ILE A 1138 10.04 107.37 0.69
N ARG A 1139 9.65 108.64 0.65
CA ARG A 1139 10.46 109.76 1.19
C ARG A 1139 9.58 110.75 1.92
#